data_AF-A0A014L6P0-F1
#
_entry.id   AF-A0A014L6P0-F1
#
_cell.length_a   1.000
_cell.length_b   1.000
_cell.length_c   1.000
_cell.angle_alpha   90.00
_cell.angle_beta   90.00
_cell.angle_gamma   90.00
#
_symmetry.space_group_name_H-M   'P 1'
#
loop_
_entity.id
_entity.type
_entity.pdbx_description
1 polymer ?
#
loop_
_entity_poly.entity_id
_entity_poly.type
_entity_poly.pdbx_seq_one_letter_code
_entity_poly.pdbx_strand_id
1 'polypeptide(L)'
;MKKLRKSLFLVLISSGSLFLTSCGLATSRIELQNKKDESAKTQHQENNFIQKETLTTEKTSNLLDNSEAQISQKNNFDQKIDQKIEQKSDQVSIPKSNIKTKTVKKQILKNFNQNKNQNQQQKQVLDPKNNNKTKIITKKQPEPAVFANFSQKYLQLENDVKNFINTELKELKHEFFRDKLNQVIDEVEYEKIRDQKNQNDSFFKNNIEKLTKIFDEVKTNYKNSTDFSQIIQPKIQDEKPKEKDENSYPLGIEKYQDYQGNLNSNNSAKSFMNLIDPKDVRNFEYQGYNEKNRKKVADFTKKLIDESKPKTDQEKIKIIFDWIVKNVKYAWNLSRIPAVEPSTVLEELYAVCGGYSNLYKAMLDSIGIKNSIVIGWSKFGPHQWNLVFDTKTKEFFHSDPTWGQFRRNDAEFAKDHKAFKILDSFYSENGQTYEYNLGVSLVSADTNDIQPATEIKNKSKVVGISNDFLKKASRLYIGPNVSRIDYQSGTFNVKSIEVDPQNPYFASKDGILYNKNLTKLIIMPEKYDFSSFVLPKTVQEIEDYKFSLNAKNLEKITVEPGNYYFRDYGGILYNNDLSKIIFIPKNYKGKIITAKNVKLDPHTFANNPKITEIEISQGAKEIPDFTFNSLSSLLTIKIPQSLEKFSENAFVGIDLRKIKIIYPPKIDKNVANVLKKLKKMQ
;
A
#
# COMPACT_ATOMS: atom_id res chain seq x y z
N MET A 1 47.51 15.11 -2.49
CA MET A 1 46.28 14.39 -2.93
C MET A 1 46.05 13.11 -2.12
N LYS A 2 45.60 13.21 -0.86
CA LYS A 2 45.10 12.09 -0.02
C LYS A 2 44.07 12.62 0.98
N LYS A 3 42.79 12.74 0.57
CA LYS A 3 41.56 12.99 1.37
C LYS A 3 40.38 13.34 0.44
N LEU A 4 39.98 12.40 -0.44
CA LEU A 4 38.87 12.62 -1.40
C LEU A 4 38.20 11.30 -1.87
N ARG A 5 37.89 10.41 -0.91
CA ARG A 5 37.12 9.16 -1.11
C ARG A 5 36.17 8.87 0.07
N LYS A 6 35.46 9.89 0.56
CA LYS A 6 34.36 9.76 1.56
C LYS A 6 33.22 10.76 1.27
N SER A 7 32.65 10.69 0.06
CA SER A 7 31.40 11.40 -0.29
C SER A 7 30.75 10.84 -1.58
N LEU A 8 30.42 9.54 -1.58
CA LEU A 8 29.60 8.94 -2.64
C LEU A 8 28.96 7.60 -2.21
N PHE A 9 28.29 7.58 -1.06
CA PHE A 9 27.70 6.36 -0.49
C PHE A 9 26.49 6.65 0.42
N LEU A 10 25.53 7.44 -0.06
CA LEU A 10 24.36 7.85 0.74
C LEU A 10 23.11 8.21 -0.08
N VAL A 11 22.78 7.37 -1.07
CA VAL A 11 21.47 7.33 -1.77
C VAL A 11 21.12 5.85 -1.98
N LEU A 12 19.82 5.50 -2.02
CA LEU A 12 19.25 4.14 -2.08
C LEU A 12 19.30 3.34 -0.76
N ILE A 13 18.51 3.79 0.23
CA ILE A 13 17.90 2.91 1.25
C ILE A 13 16.40 3.24 1.32
N SER A 14 15.61 2.67 0.40
CA SER A 14 14.15 2.83 0.37
C SER A 14 13.45 1.73 -0.44
N SER A 15 13.80 0.47 -0.14
CA SER A 15 13.16 -0.73 -0.67
C SER A 15 13.48 -1.89 0.27
N GLY A 16 12.46 -2.58 0.81
CA GLY A 16 12.61 -3.70 1.75
C GLY A 16 13.13 -5.01 1.15
N SER A 17 13.98 -4.92 0.12
CA SER A 17 14.42 -6.04 -0.70
C SER A 17 15.80 -6.53 -0.27
N LEU A 18 15.81 -7.67 0.43
CA LEU A 18 16.95 -8.53 0.77
C LEU A 18 18.08 -7.98 1.64
N PHE A 19 18.21 -8.60 2.81
CA PHE A 19 19.47 -9.27 3.17
C PHE A 19 19.20 -10.75 3.48
N LEU A 20 19.12 -11.56 2.42
CA LEU A 20 19.19 -13.02 2.52
C LEU A 20 20.64 -13.44 2.22
N THR A 21 21.15 -14.40 2.99
CA THR A 21 22.44 -15.05 2.69
C THR A 21 22.36 -15.86 1.39
N SER A 22 23.54 -16.16 0.81
CA SER A 22 23.83 -16.97 -0.40
C SER A 22 22.64 -17.44 -1.26
N CYS A 23 21.76 -18.30 -0.75
CA CYS A 23 20.55 -18.79 -1.41
C CYS A 23 19.67 -17.66 -2.01
N GLY A 24 19.42 -16.56 -1.27
CA GLY A 24 18.61 -15.43 -1.76
C GLY A 24 19.33 -14.49 -2.72
N LEU A 25 20.66 -14.56 -2.83
CA LEU A 25 21.42 -13.84 -3.86
C LEU A 25 21.27 -14.47 -5.26
N ALA A 26 20.77 -15.70 -5.34
CA ALA A 26 20.35 -16.31 -6.60
C ALA A 26 18.97 -15.78 -7.03
N THR A 27 17.96 -15.83 -6.15
CA THR A 27 16.57 -15.44 -6.49
C THR A 27 16.43 -13.95 -6.80
N SER A 28 17.10 -13.08 -6.05
CA SER A 28 17.04 -11.63 -6.30
C SER A 28 17.66 -11.18 -7.62
N ARG A 29 18.63 -11.92 -8.18
CA ARG A 29 19.19 -11.62 -9.51
C ARG A 29 18.18 -11.85 -10.62
N ILE A 30 17.30 -12.85 -10.48
CA ILE A 30 16.23 -13.15 -11.43
C ILE A 30 15.28 -11.95 -11.54
N GLU A 31 14.84 -11.38 -10.42
CA GLU A 31 13.98 -10.18 -10.43
C GLU A 31 14.71 -8.90 -10.90
N LEU A 32 15.99 -8.73 -10.53
CA LEU A 32 16.76 -7.51 -10.85
C LEU A 32 17.27 -7.44 -12.29
N GLN A 33 17.44 -8.58 -12.98
CA GLN A 33 17.85 -8.59 -14.39
C GLN A 33 16.65 -8.42 -15.34
N ASN A 34 15.49 -9.01 -15.04
CA ASN A 34 14.26 -8.79 -15.81
C ASN A 34 13.87 -7.30 -15.91
N LYS A 35 14.27 -6.46 -14.93
CA LYS A 35 14.07 -4.99 -14.93
C LYS A 35 15.07 -4.17 -15.75
N LYS A 36 16.10 -4.79 -16.35
CA LYS A 36 17.08 -4.08 -17.20
C LYS A 36 16.77 -4.21 -18.69
N ASP A 37 16.21 -5.33 -19.11
CA ASP A 37 16.05 -5.64 -20.53
C ASP A 37 14.78 -5.02 -21.15
N GLU A 38 13.84 -4.48 -20.34
CA GLU A 38 12.75 -3.59 -20.82
C GLU A 38 13.24 -2.31 -21.54
N SER A 39 14.55 -2.02 -21.51
CA SER A 39 15.16 -0.91 -22.26
C SER A 39 15.64 -1.26 -23.68
N ALA A 40 15.53 -2.53 -24.10
CA ALA A 40 15.92 -2.99 -25.44
C ALA A 40 14.69 -3.11 -26.37
N LYS A 41 14.62 -2.28 -27.41
CA LYS A 41 13.58 -2.38 -28.46
C LYS A 41 13.84 -3.56 -29.40
N THR A 42 12.88 -4.48 -29.50
CA THR A 42 12.70 -5.33 -30.69
C THR A 42 11.20 -5.46 -31.00
N GLN A 43 10.85 -5.54 -32.29
CA GLN A 43 9.46 -5.68 -32.73
C GLN A 43 8.99 -7.13 -32.53
N HIS A 44 7.80 -7.32 -31.95
CA HIS A 44 7.05 -8.56 -32.14
C HIS A 44 6.10 -8.42 -33.33
N GLN A 45 6.30 -9.28 -34.33
CA GLN A 45 5.22 -9.65 -35.25
C GLN A 45 4.37 -10.72 -34.55
N GLU A 46 3.05 -10.60 -34.66
CA GLU A 46 2.13 -11.68 -34.31
C GLU A 46 2.23 -12.78 -35.37
N ASN A 47 2.24 -14.04 -34.95
CA ASN A 47 2.08 -15.19 -35.86
C ASN A 47 1.10 -16.20 -35.25
N ASN A 48 -0.14 -16.16 -35.72
CA ASN A 48 -1.09 -17.25 -35.56
C ASN A 48 -0.68 -18.44 -36.44
N PHE A 49 -0.59 -19.64 -35.89
CA PHE A 49 -0.66 -20.95 -36.58
C PHE A 49 -0.61 -22.05 -35.49
N ILE A 50 -1.27 -23.22 -35.59
CA ILE A 50 -2.02 -23.84 -36.68
C ILE A 50 -3.38 -24.35 -36.17
N GLN A 51 -4.44 -24.20 -36.97
CA GLN A 51 -5.58 -25.13 -36.97
C GLN A 51 -5.91 -25.49 -38.42
N LYS A 52 -5.63 -26.73 -38.83
CA LYS A 52 -6.17 -27.38 -40.05
C LYS A 52 -5.70 -28.83 -40.19
N GLU A 53 -6.66 -29.75 -40.16
CA GLU A 53 -6.81 -30.80 -41.17
C GLU A 53 -8.33 -31.05 -41.33
N THR A 54 -8.78 -31.60 -42.46
CA THR A 54 -10.15 -31.32 -42.99
C THR A 54 -10.70 -32.48 -43.84
N LEU A 55 -12.03 -32.49 -44.07
CA LEU A 55 -12.81 -33.32 -45.03
C LEU A 55 -13.08 -34.77 -44.51
N THR A 56 -14.19 -35.48 -44.80
CA THR A 56 -15.53 -35.21 -45.41
C THR A 56 -16.47 -36.39 -45.04
N THR A 57 -17.81 -36.37 -45.17
CA THR A 57 -18.76 -35.36 -45.71
C THR A 57 -19.93 -35.16 -44.70
N GLU A 58 -21.26 -35.05 -44.93
CA GLU A 58 -22.18 -35.03 -46.10
C GLU A 58 -23.40 -34.10 -45.84
N LYS A 59 -24.62 -34.44 -46.30
CA LYS A 59 -25.91 -33.81 -45.96
C LYS A 59 -27.00 -34.87 -45.75
N THR A 60 -27.88 -34.67 -44.78
CA THR A 60 -29.31 -35.02 -44.89
C THR A 60 -30.16 -34.14 -43.97
N SER A 61 -31.46 -34.08 -44.25
CA SER A 61 -32.41 -33.14 -43.65
C SER A 61 -33.65 -33.85 -43.11
N ASN A 62 -34.25 -33.27 -42.07
CA ASN A 62 -35.59 -33.55 -41.53
C ASN A 62 -35.81 -34.93 -40.91
N LEU A 63 -36.34 -34.94 -39.69
CA LEU A 63 -37.65 -35.55 -39.42
C LEU A 63 -38.29 -34.86 -38.20
N LEU A 64 -39.59 -35.07 -38.03
CA LEU A 64 -40.47 -34.38 -37.10
C LEU A 64 -40.99 -35.32 -36.00
N ASP A 65 -41.54 -34.68 -34.96
CA ASP A 65 -42.65 -35.11 -34.11
C ASP A 65 -42.50 -36.23 -33.05
N ASN A 66 -43.21 -35.95 -31.95
CA ASN A 66 -43.74 -36.83 -30.90
C ASN A 66 -42.71 -37.55 -29.97
N SER A 67 -42.89 -37.54 -28.65
CA SER A 67 -44.17 -37.61 -27.93
C SER A 67 -44.29 -36.72 -26.67
N GLU A 68 -45.53 -36.31 -26.37
CA GLU A 68 -45.95 -35.87 -25.03
C GLU A 68 -46.31 -37.08 -24.13
N ALA A 69 -46.60 -36.79 -22.84
CA ALA A 69 -47.31 -37.64 -21.87
C ALA A 69 -46.58 -38.88 -21.30
N GLN A 70 -46.75 -39.29 -20.04
CA GLN A 70 -47.40 -38.66 -18.86
C GLN A 70 -46.96 -39.36 -17.55
N ILE A 71 -47.10 -38.67 -16.39
CA ILE A 71 -47.52 -39.18 -15.05
C ILE A 71 -46.81 -40.44 -14.50
N SER A 72 -46.04 -40.41 -13.40
CA SER A 72 -46.52 -40.42 -11.98
C SER A 72 -45.34 -40.69 -11.00
N GLN A 73 -45.41 -40.57 -9.66
CA GLN A 73 -46.19 -39.74 -8.72
C GLN A 73 -45.54 -39.85 -7.31
N LYS A 74 -45.40 -38.71 -6.60
CA LYS A 74 -45.69 -38.49 -5.15
C LYS A 74 -45.16 -37.09 -4.78
N ASN A 75 -46.02 -36.08 -4.61
CA ASN A 75 -46.95 -35.81 -3.50
C ASN A 75 -46.23 -35.35 -2.21
N ASN A 76 -46.75 -34.42 -1.40
CA ASN A 76 -47.56 -33.20 -1.58
C ASN A 76 -47.80 -32.59 -0.16
N PHE A 77 -48.45 -31.43 -0.09
CA PHE A 77 -48.98 -30.73 1.10
C PHE A 77 -47.97 -30.04 2.06
N ASP A 78 -48.34 -28.98 2.80
CA ASP A 78 -49.23 -27.81 2.54
C ASP A 78 -49.14 -26.80 3.72
N GLN A 79 -49.73 -25.61 3.56
CA GLN A 79 -50.16 -24.63 4.60
C GLN A 79 -49.05 -23.97 5.47
N LYS A 80 -48.95 -22.64 5.57
CA LYS A 80 -49.88 -21.60 6.10
C LYS A 80 -50.05 -21.62 7.63
N ILE A 81 -49.53 -20.58 8.30
CA ILE A 81 -50.15 -19.94 9.47
C ILE A 81 -49.93 -18.41 9.38
N ASP A 82 -50.97 -17.64 9.67
CA ASP A 82 -51.00 -16.17 9.75
C ASP A 82 -50.88 -15.71 11.25
N GLN A 83 -50.85 -14.44 11.70
CA GLN A 83 -51.13 -13.11 11.10
C GLN A 83 -50.65 -11.98 12.05
N LYS A 84 -50.77 -10.70 11.60
CA LYS A 84 -50.85 -9.45 12.41
C LYS A 84 -49.55 -8.92 13.07
N ILE A 85 -49.29 -7.61 13.16
CA ILE A 85 -49.95 -6.38 12.67
C ILE A 85 -48.81 -5.34 12.44
N GLU A 86 -48.74 -4.61 11.32
CA GLU A 86 -49.23 -3.22 11.11
C GLU A 86 -48.76 -2.20 12.18
N GLN A 87 -48.31 -0.96 11.89
CA GLN A 87 -48.04 -0.19 10.66
C GLN A 87 -46.65 0.51 10.84
N LYS A 88 -46.02 1.26 9.92
CA LYS A 88 -46.35 1.76 8.56
C LYS A 88 -45.04 2.13 7.83
N SER A 89 -45.11 2.41 6.52
CA SER A 89 -44.06 3.17 5.81
C SER A 89 -44.63 3.90 4.59
N ASP A 90 -44.31 5.18 4.43
CA ASP A 90 -44.68 5.98 3.26
C ASP A 90 -43.53 6.05 2.26
N GLN A 91 -43.85 5.94 0.97
CA GLN A 91 -42.90 5.95 -0.14
C GLN A 91 -42.81 7.35 -0.75
N VAL A 92 -41.59 7.76 -1.17
CA VAL A 92 -41.44 8.55 -2.40
C VAL A 92 -40.23 8.02 -3.18
N SER A 93 -40.47 7.62 -4.44
CA SER A 93 -39.46 7.14 -5.38
C SER A 93 -38.85 8.26 -6.21
N ILE A 94 -37.56 8.14 -6.57
CA ILE A 94 -36.92 8.94 -7.63
C ILE A 94 -36.34 7.99 -8.68
N PRO A 95 -36.67 8.13 -9.99
CA PRO A 95 -36.25 7.19 -11.02
C PRO A 95 -34.82 7.43 -11.53
N LYS A 96 -34.21 6.38 -12.10
CA LYS A 96 -32.91 6.44 -12.78
C LYS A 96 -33.06 6.95 -14.22
N SER A 97 -32.09 7.72 -14.72
CA SER A 97 -31.89 7.94 -16.16
C SER A 97 -30.40 7.92 -16.52
N ASN A 98 -30.03 7.06 -17.47
CA ASN A 98 -28.73 7.09 -18.14
C ASN A 98 -28.79 8.06 -19.33
N ILE A 99 -27.68 8.73 -19.67
CA ILE A 99 -27.29 9.05 -21.07
C ILE A 99 -25.81 9.47 -21.09
N LYS A 100 -25.12 9.21 -22.22
CA LYS A 100 -23.67 9.44 -22.38
C LYS A 100 -23.33 10.71 -23.18
N THR A 101 -22.34 11.45 -22.67
CA THR A 101 -21.28 12.22 -23.37
C THR A 101 -21.54 12.97 -24.70
N LYS A 102 -21.10 14.24 -24.70
CA LYS A 102 -20.60 15.07 -25.83
C LYS A 102 -21.60 15.45 -26.95
N THR A 103 -21.68 16.76 -27.26
CA THR A 103 -21.08 17.36 -28.48
C THR A 103 -21.28 18.90 -28.57
N VAL A 104 -20.25 19.59 -29.09
CA VAL A 104 -20.19 20.97 -29.64
C VAL A 104 -20.42 22.23 -28.75
N LYS A 105 -19.47 23.16 -28.91
CA LYS A 105 -19.50 24.57 -28.50
C LYS A 105 -20.43 25.39 -29.41
N LYS A 106 -21.40 26.14 -28.87
CA LYS A 106 -21.77 27.51 -29.33
C LYS A 106 -22.90 28.12 -28.49
N GLN A 107 -22.55 28.97 -27.52
CA GLN A 107 -23.08 30.34 -27.36
C GLN A 107 -22.53 30.97 -26.07
N ILE A 108 -21.35 31.57 -26.20
CA ILE A 108 -20.95 32.70 -25.36
C ILE A 108 -21.82 33.90 -25.76
N LEU A 109 -21.95 34.88 -24.86
CA LEU A 109 -22.51 36.22 -25.08
C LEU A 109 -24.05 36.36 -24.96
N LYS A 110 -24.53 36.52 -23.72
CA LYS A 110 -25.49 37.57 -23.37
C LYS A 110 -25.40 37.94 -21.88
N ASN A 111 -25.78 39.17 -21.57
CA ASN A 111 -26.08 39.71 -20.23
C ASN A 111 -24.92 39.79 -19.22
N PHE A 112 -23.84 40.50 -19.59
CA PHE A 112 -23.10 41.36 -18.66
C PHE A 112 -22.81 42.70 -19.35
N ASN A 113 -22.63 43.77 -18.55
CA ASN A 113 -22.34 45.17 -18.90
C ASN A 113 -23.53 46.06 -19.32
N GLN A 114 -24.14 46.70 -18.32
CA GLN A 114 -24.53 48.11 -18.40
C GLN A 114 -24.03 48.85 -17.14
N ASN A 115 -23.88 50.17 -17.26
CA ASN A 115 -23.47 51.15 -16.23
C ASN A 115 -21.97 51.23 -15.86
N LYS A 116 -21.22 52.01 -16.65
CA LYS A 116 -20.35 53.06 -16.09
C LYS A 116 -20.13 54.24 -17.05
N ASN A 117 -20.41 55.44 -16.54
CA ASN A 117 -19.88 56.75 -16.89
C ASN A 117 -19.80 57.19 -18.37
N GLN A 118 -20.69 58.11 -18.76
CA GLN A 118 -20.27 59.36 -19.40
C GLN A 118 -20.93 60.53 -18.66
N ASN A 119 -20.17 61.58 -18.34
CA ASN A 119 -20.70 62.78 -17.69
C ASN A 119 -19.72 63.97 -17.83
N GLN A 120 -19.88 64.79 -18.87
CA GLN A 120 -19.24 66.12 -19.01
C GLN A 120 -19.80 66.88 -20.23
N GLN A 121 -20.60 67.92 -20.03
CA GLN A 121 -20.28 69.33 -20.38
C GLN A 121 -21.51 70.28 -20.31
N GLN A 122 -21.32 71.35 -19.52
CA GLN A 122 -21.87 72.71 -19.61
C GLN A 122 -23.10 73.03 -20.50
N LYS A 123 -24.11 73.71 -19.91
CA LYS A 123 -24.27 75.18 -20.08
C LYS A 123 -25.21 75.80 -19.02
N GLN A 124 -25.10 77.12 -18.84
CA GLN A 124 -25.94 77.94 -17.96
C GLN A 124 -26.97 78.73 -18.78
N VAL A 125 -28.17 78.94 -18.24
CA VAL A 125 -29.06 80.11 -18.48
C VAL A 125 -29.76 80.42 -17.14
N LEU A 126 -30.22 81.66 -16.93
CA LEU A 126 -30.74 82.18 -15.66
C LEU A 126 -32.28 82.15 -15.53
N ASP A 127 -32.71 82.59 -14.33
CA ASP A 127 -33.93 83.33 -13.98
C ASP A 127 -35.09 82.61 -13.23
N PRO A 128 -35.82 83.32 -12.34
CA PRO A 128 -36.14 82.76 -11.02
C PRO A 128 -37.60 83.01 -10.55
N LYS A 129 -37.86 82.73 -9.25
CA LYS A 129 -39.15 82.82 -8.52
C LYS A 129 -40.03 81.59 -8.83
N ASN A 130 -40.76 81.01 -7.88
CA ASN A 130 -41.47 81.65 -6.78
C ASN A 130 -41.47 80.82 -5.46
N ASN A 131 -41.86 81.45 -4.35
CA ASN A 131 -41.92 80.85 -3.02
C ASN A 131 -43.18 80.00 -2.79
N ASN A 132 -43.09 78.96 -1.94
CA ASN A 132 -43.86 78.96 -0.67
C ASN A 132 -43.51 77.81 0.31
N LYS A 133 -43.46 78.21 1.60
CA LYS A 133 -43.86 77.46 2.81
C LYS A 133 -43.25 76.07 3.06
N THR A 134 -42.07 76.13 3.68
CA THR A 134 -41.56 75.23 4.73
C THR A 134 -42.67 74.52 5.53
N LYS A 135 -42.56 73.19 5.66
CA LYS A 135 -43.18 72.44 6.77
C LYS A 135 -42.06 71.71 7.51
N ILE A 136 -41.82 72.10 8.76
CA ILE A 136 -40.70 71.56 9.55
C ILE A 136 -41.03 70.13 9.94
N ILE A 137 -40.29 69.18 9.38
CA ILE A 137 -40.20 67.80 9.87
C ILE A 137 -38.77 67.62 10.36
N THR A 138 -38.62 67.36 11.65
CA THR A 138 -37.32 67.12 12.29
C THR A 138 -36.73 65.83 11.76
N LYS A 139 -35.74 65.95 10.85
CA LYS A 139 -34.85 64.84 10.52
C LYS A 139 -34.06 64.47 11.79
N LYS A 140 -34.51 63.44 12.50
CA LYS A 140 -33.64 62.66 13.40
C LYS A 140 -32.41 62.28 12.55
N GLN A 141 -31.21 62.56 13.03
CA GLN A 141 -30.01 62.10 12.33
C GLN A 141 -30.08 60.57 12.22
N PRO A 142 -29.64 59.97 11.09
CA PRO A 142 -29.36 58.54 11.10
C PRO A 142 -28.26 58.31 12.13
N GLU A 143 -28.55 57.50 13.15
CA GLU A 143 -27.54 57.00 14.06
C GLU A 143 -26.44 56.31 13.22
N PRO A 144 -25.15 56.53 13.52
CA PRO A 144 -24.07 55.97 12.72
C PRO A 144 -24.20 54.45 12.72
N ALA A 145 -24.42 53.87 11.54
CA ALA A 145 -24.67 52.44 11.39
C ALA A 145 -23.52 51.65 12.03
N VAL A 146 -23.82 50.94 13.12
CA VAL A 146 -22.83 50.17 13.88
C VAL A 146 -22.43 48.98 13.03
N PHE A 147 -21.37 49.15 12.22
CA PHE A 147 -20.73 48.07 11.48
C PHE A 147 -20.25 47.02 12.48
N ALA A 148 -21.03 45.94 12.60
CA ALA A 148 -20.67 44.82 13.45
C ALA A 148 -19.41 44.18 12.90
N ASN A 149 -18.26 44.44 13.52
CA ASN A 149 -16.97 43.90 13.12
C ASN A 149 -16.94 42.38 13.34
N PHE A 150 -17.39 41.61 12.35
CA PHE A 150 -17.49 40.15 12.45
C PHE A 150 -16.12 39.50 12.62
N SER A 151 -15.04 40.10 12.13
CA SER A 151 -13.66 39.66 12.37
C SER A 151 -13.29 39.72 13.86
N GLN A 152 -13.60 40.82 14.55
CA GLN A 152 -13.40 40.92 16.00
C GLN A 152 -14.37 40.05 16.81
N LYS A 153 -15.62 39.87 16.37
CA LYS A 153 -16.55 38.92 17.01
C LYS A 153 -16.05 37.48 16.91
N TYR A 154 -15.50 37.09 15.75
CA TYR A 154 -14.86 35.79 15.58
C TYR A 154 -13.62 35.66 16.48
N LEU A 155 -12.76 36.69 16.55
CA LEU A 155 -11.57 36.66 17.40
C LEU A 155 -11.91 36.53 18.90
N GLN A 156 -13.00 37.17 19.37
CA GLN A 156 -13.46 36.98 20.75
C GLN A 156 -13.91 35.54 20.98
N LEU A 157 -14.77 35.00 20.12
CA LEU A 157 -15.23 33.60 20.19
C LEU A 157 -14.06 32.60 20.10
N GLU A 158 -13.08 32.85 19.23
CA GLU A 158 -11.85 32.07 19.07
C GLU A 158 -11.05 32.05 20.38
N ASN A 159 -10.96 33.19 21.09
CA ASN A 159 -10.31 33.28 22.39
C ASN A 159 -11.12 32.58 23.49
N ASP A 160 -12.44 32.75 23.53
CA ASP A 160 -13.33 32.12 24.52
C ASP A 160 -13.29 30.58 24.41
N VAL A 161 -13.29 30.06 23.17
CA VAL A 161 -13.12 28.64 22.87
C VAL A 161 -11.73 28.15 23.27
N LYS A 162 -10.65 28.88 22.94
CA LYS A 162 -9.28 28.50 23.34
C LYS A 162 -9.11 28.52 24.86
N ASN A 163 -9.71 29.48 25.56
CA ASN A 163 -9.73 29.49 27.02
C ASN A 163 -10.44 28.25 27.57
N PHE A 164 -11.63 27.92 27.06
CA PHE A 164 -12.36 26.71 27.46
C PHE A 164 -11.59 25.41 27.17
N ILE A 165 -10.92 25.29 26.02
CA ILE A 165 -10.02 24.16 25.73
C ILE A 165 -8.91 24.09 26.80
N ASN A 166 -8.29 25.24 27.10
CA ASN A 166 -7.18 25.36 28.04
C ASN A 166 -7.58 25.37 29.53
N THR A 167 -8.87 25.28 29.88
CA THR A 167 -9.36 25.14 31.27
C THR A 167 -10.13 23.84 31.47
N GLU A 168 -11.23 23.66 30.73
CA GLU A 168 -12.17 22.56 30.88
C GLU A 168 -11.72 21.29 30.13
N LEU A 169 -11.17 21.44 28.93
CA LEU A 169 -10.76 20.32 28.07
C LEU A 169 -9.27 19.96 28.20
N LYS A 170 -8.65 20.21 29.38
CA LYS A 170 -7.26 19.82 29.67
C LYS A 170 -7.05 18.30 29.71
N GLU A 171 -8.00 17.56 30.26
CA GLU A 171 -7.86 16.12 30.51
C GLU A 171 -7.82 15.29 29.22
N LEU A 172 -7.20 14.10 29.27
CA LEU A 172 -7.13 13.19 28.11
C LEU A 172 -8.51 12.75 27.63
N LYS A 173 -9.42 12.40 28.55
CA LYS A 173 -10.81 12.01 28.24
C LYS A 173 -11.58 13.01 27.35
N HIS A 174 -11.18 14.28 27.34
CA HIS A 174 -11.82 15.35 26.58
C HIS A 174 -11.28 15.50 25.13
N GLU A 175 -10.33 14.68 24.66
CA GLU A 175 -9.70 14.78 23.32
C GLU A 175 -10.71 14.92 22.18
N PHE A 176 -11.76 14.08 22.15
CA PHE A 176 -12.80 14.14 21.12
C PHE A 176 -13.48 15.51 20.98
N PHE A 177 -13.71 16.18 22.11
CA PHE A 177 -14.33 17.50 22.15
C PHE A 177 -13.32 18.62 21.89
N ARG A 178 -12.07 18.45 22.32
CA ARG A 178 -10.93 19.33 22.03
C ARG A 178 -10.63 19.37 20.52
N ASP A 179 -10.58 18.20 19.87
CA ASP A 179 -10.40 18.07 18.42
C ASP A 179 -11.55 18.70 17.63
N LYS A 180 -12.81 18.46 18.02
CA LYS A 180 -13.98 19.09 17.37
C LYS A 180 -13.86 20.61 17.29
N LEU A 181 -13.31 21.26 18.31
CA LEU A 181 -13.10 22.72 18.34
C LEU A 181 -11.83 23.12 17.59
N ASN A 182 -10.72 22.41 17.82
CA ASN A 182 -9.45 22.64 17.15
C ASN A 182 -9.57 22.57 15.62
N GLN A 183 -10.26 21.56 15.06
CA GLN A 183 -10.42 21.42 13.61
C GLN A 183 -11.10 22.63 12.95
N VAL A 184 -12.08 23.25 13.63
CA VAL A 184 -12.75 24.47 13.14
C VAL A 184 -11.80 25.67 13.19
N ILE A 185 -11.05 25.83 14.29
CA ILE A 185 -10.08 26.91 14.46
C ILE A 185 -8.93 26.79 13.45
N ASP A 186 -8.39 25.57 13.28
CA ASP A 186 -7.31 25.24 12.35
C ASP A 186 -7.71 25.51 10.89
N GLU A 187 -8.92 25.12 10.49
CA GLU A 187 -9.46 25.38 9.14
C GLU A 187 -9.58 26.88 8.86
N VAL A 188 -10.08 27.66 9.83
CA VAL A 188 -10.23 29.11 9.70
C VAL A 188 -8.86 29.82 9.71
N GLU A 189 -7.91 29.38 10.54
CA GLU A 189 -6.53 29.88 10.49
C GLU A 189 -5.86 29.55 9.13
N TYR A 190 -6.01 28.33 8.64
CA TYR A 190 -5.48 27.92 7.33
C TYR A 190 -6.03 28.81 6.21
N GLU A 191 -7.34 28.97 6.12
CA GLU A 191 -7.97 29.79 5.07
C GLU A 191 -7.65 31.29 5.22
N LYS A 192 -7.50 31.83 6.46
CA LYS A 192 -7.02 33.20 6.69
C LYS A 192 -5.60 33.44 6.15
N ILE A 193 -4.73 32.43 6.18
CA ILE A 193 -3.36 32.51 5.63
C ILE A 193 -3.35 32.16 4.12
N ARG A 194 -4.27 31.31 3.65
CA ARG A 194 -4.40 30.87 2.26
C ARG A 194 -4.97 31.96 1.36
N ASP A 195 -6.09 32.55 1.74
CA ASP A 195 -6.83 33.55 0.96
C ASP A 195 -7.06 34.83 1.77
N GLN A 196 -6.18 35.80 1.55
CA GLN A 196 -6.25 37.13 2.15
C GLN A 196 -7.29 38.05 1.50
N LYS A 197 -7.96 37.63 0.42
CA LYS A 197 -8.94 38.45 -0.31
C LYS A 197 -10.38 38.13 0.04
N ASN A 198 -10.68 36.89 0.41
CA ASN A 198 -12.04 36.43 0.73
C ASN A 198 -12.46 36.57 2.21
N GLN A 199 -11.64 37.22 3.04
CA GLN A 199 -11.93 37.53 4.46
C GLN A 199 -12.93 38.70 4.63
N ASN A 200 -14.14 38.53 4.10
CA ASN A 200 -15.25 39.47 4.24
C ASN A 200 -16.19 39.09 5.40
N ASP A 201 -17.19 39.92 5.69
CA ASP A 201 -18.16 39.69 6.77
C ASP A 201 -18.92 38.35 6.64
N SER A 202 -19.16 37.86 5.42
CA SER A 202 -19.80 36.56 5.19
C SER A 202 -18.89 35.40 5.61
N PHE A 203 -17.59 35.48 5.29
CA PHE A 203 -16.60 34.51 5.77
C PHE A 203 -16.56 34.46 7.31
N PHE A 204 -16.50 35.62 7.99
CA PHE A 204 -16.47 35.63 9.45
C PHE A 204 -17.81 35.21 10.06
N LYS A 205 -18.95 35.65 9.52
CA LYS A 205 -20.28 35.25 9.98
C LYS A 205 -20.48 33.72 9.92
N ASN A 206 -20.20 33.10 8.77
CA ASN A 206 -20.38 31.66 8.60
C ASN A 206 -19.48 30.86 9.56
N ASN A 207 -18.27 31.34 9.82
CA ASN A 207 -17.35 30.69 10.75
C ASN A 207 -17.70 30.93 12.23
N ILE A 208 -18.30 32.08 12.58
CA ILE A 208 -18.95 32.27 13.89
C ILE A 208 -20.08 31.25 14.07
N GLU A 209 -21.00 31.13 13.11
CA GLU A 209 -22.14 30.21 13.20
C GLU A 209 -21.68 28.74 13.33
N LYS A 210 -20.65 28.34 12.57
CA LYS A 210 -20.01 27.02 12.67
C LYS A 210 -19.37 26.77 14.04
N LEU A 211 -18.55 27.71 14.52
CA LEU A 211 -17.80 27.57 15.77
C LEU A 211 -18.71 27.63 16.99
N THR A 212 -19.68 28.55 17.05
CA THR A 212 -20.68 28.63 18.11
C THR A 212 -21.47 27.33 18.22
N LYS A 213 -21.99 26.79 17.12
CA LYS A 213 -22.76 25.53 17.12
C LYS A 213 -21.98 24.37 17.74
N ILE A 214 -20.72 24.22 17.37
CA ILE A 214 -19.86 23.14 17.88
C ILE A 214 -19.43 23.41 19.33
N PHE A 215 -19.20 24.67 19.70
CA PHE A 215 -18.89 25.06 21.07
C PHE A 215 -20.05 24.82 22.03
N ASP A 216 -21.28 25.09 21.62
CA ASP A 216 -22.48 24.80 22.41
C ASP A 216 -22.71 23.29 22.53
N GLU A 217 -22.57 22.52 21.44
CA GLU A 217 -22.59 21.05 21.47
C GLU A 217 -21.55 20.47 22.45
N VAL A 218 -20.34 21.02 22.44
CA VAL A 218 -19.25 20.61 23.34
C VAL A 218 -19.57 20.97 24.80
N LYS A 219 -20.02 22.20 25.09
CA LYS A 219 -20.37 22.65 26.45
C LYS A 219 -21.47 21.81 27.10
N THR A 220 -22.44 21.33 26.31
CA THR A 220 -23.48 20.40 26.79
C THR A 220 -22.92 19.02 27.12
N ASN A 221 -22.00 18.49 26.29
CA ASN A 221 -21.69 17.05 26.30
C ASN A 221 -20.35 16.65 26.94
N TYR A 222 -19.37 17.56 27.08
CA TYR A 222 -17.99 17.18 27.46
C TYR A 222 -17.88 16.44 28.79
N LYS A 223 -18.71 16.80 29.78
CA LYS A 223 -18.72 16.18 31.12
C LYS A 223 -19.11 14.70 31.13
N ASN A 224 -19.74 14.22 30.05
CA ASN A 224 -20.15 12.82 29.86
C ASN A 224 -19.10 12.00 29.07
N SER A 225 -17.88 12.52 28.90
CA SER A 225 -16.80 11.82 28.18
C SER A 225 -16.40 10.50 28.85
N THR A 226 -16.37 9.40 28.09
CA THR A 226 -15.69 8.17 28.49
C THR A 226 -14.20 8.43 28.68
N ASP A 227 -13.62 7.97 29.79
CA ASP A 227 -12.17 8.05 30.01
C ASP A 227 -11.43 6.94 29.26
N PHE A 228 -10.61 7.35 28.28
CA PHE A 228 -9.74 6.46 27.50
C PHE A 228 -8.29 6.46 28.00
N SER A 229 -7.95 7.26 29.03
CA SER A 229 -6.57 7.45 29.50
C SER A 229 -5.85 6.14 29.81
N GLN A 230 -6.54 5.18 30.45
CA GLN A 230 -6.01 3.88 30.84
C GLN A 230 -5.61 2.98 29.65
N ILE A 231 -6.16 3.19 28.46
CA ILE A 231 -5.84 2.44 27.24
C ILE A 231 -4.59 3.02 26.53
N ILE A 232 -4.28 4.28 26.81
CA ILE A 232 -3.27 5.08 26.10
C ILE A 232 -1.98 5.19 26.91
N GLN A 233 -2.09 5.42 28.23
CA GLN A 233 -0.96 5.59 29.16
C GLN A 233 0.07 4.45 29.10
N PRO A 234 -0.29 3.15 29.08
CA PRO A 234 0.70 2.07 29.04
C PRO A 234 1.58 2.11 27.79
N LYS A 235 0.97 2.37 26.63
CA LYS A 235 1.67 2.38 25.33
C LYS A 235 2.61 3.56 25.12
N ILE A 236 2.42 4.67 25.84
CA ILE A 236 3.32 5.84 25.76
C ILE A 236 4.62 5.60 26.55
N GLN A 237 4.63 4.66 27.50
CA GLN A 237 5.82 4.30 28.27
C GLN A 237 6.57 3.11 27.65
N ASP A 238 5.85 2.14 27.06
CA ASP A 238 6.43 0.94 26.43
C ASP A 238 6.93 1.15 24.98
N GLU A 239 7.70 2.22 24.74
CA GLU A 239 8.53 2.38 23.53
C GLU A 239 10.02 2.61 23.84
N LYS A 240 10.63 1.61 24.49
CA LYS A 240 11.89 1.11 23.92
C LYS A 240 11.60 0.62 22.51
N PRO A 241 12.48 0.83 21.51
CA PRO A 241 12.25 0.33 20.17
C PRO A 241 12.04 -1.18 20.24
N LYS A 242 10.83 -1.64 19.87
CA LYS A 242 10.52 -3.07 19.81
C LYS A 242 11.55 -3.75 18.93
N GLU A 243 12.01 -4.93 19.35
CA GLU A 243 12.75 -5.79 18.44
C GLU A 243 11.88 -6.09 17.22
N LYS A 244 12.53 -6.17 16.06
CA LYS A 244 11.92 -6.02 14.72
C LYS A 244 10.66 -6.87 14.55
N ASP A 245 9.67 -6.32 13.84
CA ASP A 245 8.38 -6.96 13.56
C ASP A 245 8.48 -8.46 13.27
N GLU A 246 7.55 -9.24 13.82
CA GLU A 246 7.31 -10.62 13.37
C GLU A 246 6.81 -10.69 11.90
N ASN A 247 6.46 -9.54 11.30
CA ASN A 247 6.22 -9.37 9.87
C ASN A 247 7.52 -9.25 9.05
N SER A 248 8.70 -9.17 9.67
CA SER A 248 9.96 -9.41 8.96
C SER A 248 10.10 -10.90 8.65
N TYR A 249 10.62 -11.24 7.46
CA TYR A 249 10.74 -12.64 7.02
C TYR A 249 11.40 -13.51 8.11
N PRO A 250 10.89 -14.74 8.37
CA PRO A 250 11.38 -15.58 9.46
C PRO A 250 12.83 -16.02 9.21
N LEU A 251 13.76 -15.23 9.75
CA LEU A 251 15.20 -15.36 9.58
C LEU A 251 15.96 -15.41 10.92
N GLY A 252 15.23 -15.47 12.05
CA GLY A 252 15.80 -15.67 13.38
C GLY A 252 16.25 -17.12 13.57
N ILE A 253 17.54 -17.31 13.88
CA ILE A 253 18.19 -18.64 14.02
C ILE A 253 17.53 -19.50 15.12
N GLU A 254 16.86 -18.89 16.10
CA GLU A 254 16.23 -19.57 17.23
C GLU A 254 15.06 -20.50 16.84
N LYS A 255 14.37 -20.23 15.72
CA LYS A 255 13.12 -20.94 15.35
C LYS A 255 13.32 -22.34 14.73
N TYR A 256 14.53 -22.91 14.67
CA TYR A 256 14.72 -24.34 14.31
C TYR A 256 14.35 -25.30 15.45
N GLN A 257 14.36 -24.84 16.71
CA GLN A 257 14.04 -25.67 17.89
C GLN A 257 12.53 -25.94 18.04
N ASP A 258 11.69 -25.20 17.32
CA ASP A 258 10.25 -25.42 17.22
C ASP A 258 9.92 -26.68 16.38
N TYR A 259 10.15 -27.85 16.98
CA TYR A 259 9.90 -29.15 16.37
C TYR A 259 8.46 -29.32 15.85
N GLN A 260 7.47 -28.82 16.60
CA GLN A 260 6.06 -29.00 16.20
C GLN A 260 5.69 -28.10 15.01
N GLY A 261 6.11 -26.83 14.99
CA GLY A 261 5.93 -25.97 13.82
C GLY A 261 6.78 -26.42 12.62
N ASN A 262 7.95 -27.02 12.85
CA ASN A 262 8.72 -27.70 11.80
C ASN A 262 7.89 -28.83 11.18
N LEU A 263 7.42 -29.78 11.99
CA LEU A 263 6.61 -30.93 11.56
C LEU A 263 5.33 -30.49 10.86
N ASN A 264 4.61 -29.51 11.41
CA ASN A 264 3.41 -28.94 10.80
C ASN A 264 3.71 -28.31 9.43
N SER A 265 4.80 -27.55 9.29
CA SER A 265 5.18 -26.92 8.03
C SER A 265 5.59 -27.92 6.94
N ASN A 266 6.34 -28.97 7.33
CA ASN A 266 6.78 -30.03 6.42
C ASN A 266 5.59 -30.87 5.96
N ASN A 267 4.74 -31.30 6.91
CA ASN A 267 3.52 -32.04 6.58
C ASN A 267 2.58 -31.21 5.68
N SER A 268 2.42 -29.91 5.93
CA SER A 268 1.58 -29.03 5.10
C SER A 268 2.12 -28.87 3.68
N ALA A 269 3.45 -28.68 3.53
CA ALA A 269 4.12 -28.65 2.22
C ALA A 269 3.96 -29.97 1.45
N LYS A 270 4.14 -31.11 2.14
CA LYS A 270 3.92 -32.46 1.58
C LYS A 270 2.46 -32.68 1.18
N SER A 271 1.51 -32.28 2.02
CA SER A 271 0.07 -32.39 1.76
C SER A 271 -0.36 -31.57 0.54
N PHE A 272 0.20 -30.36 0.35
CA PHE A 272 -0.03 -29.55 -0.85
C PHE A 272 0.52 -30.24 -2.11
N MET A 273 1.74 -30.79 -2.07
CA MET A 273 2.29 -31.54 -3.21
C MET A 273 1.44 -32.77 -3.56
N ASN A 274 0.89 -33.47 -2.56
CA ASN A 274 -0.02 -34.61 -2.76
C ASN A 274 -1.39 -34.21 -3.35
N LEU A 275 -1.70 -32.92 -3.56
CA LEU A 275 -2.88 -32.47 -4.34
C LEU A 275 -2.61 -32.41 -5.85
N ILE A 276 -1.35 -32.25 -6.24
CA ILE A 276 -0.91 -32.01 -7.61
C ILE A 276 -0.68 -33.35 -8.30
N ASP A 277 -1.20 -33.51 -9.52
CA ASP A 277 -0.88 -34.67 -10.36
C ASP A 277 0.62 -34.61 -10.70
N PRO A 278 1.40 -35.69 -10.48
CA PRO A 278 2.84 -35.69 -10.77
C PRO A 278 3.19 -35.24 -12.19
N LYS A 279 2.31 -35.40 -13.19
CA LYS A 279 2.55 -34.90 -14.56
C LYS A 279 2.71 -33.37 -14.61
N ASP A 280 1.96 -32.65 -13.77
CA ASP A 280 1.81 -31.19 -13.74
C ASP A 280 2.93 -30.49 -12.93
N VAL A 281 3.67 -31.26 -12.11
CA VAL A 281 4.93 -30.82 -11.49
C VAL A 281 5.94 -30.47 -12.58
N ARG A 282 6.35 -29.21 -12.65
CA ARG A 282 7.20 -28.71 -13.74
C ARG A 282 8.61 -29.25 -13.64
N ASN A 283 9.26 -29.44 -14.79
CA ASN A 283 10.68 -29.80 -14.84
C ASN A 283 11.56 -28.59 -14.45
N PHE A 284 12.83 -28.81 -14.11
CA PHE A 284 13.73 -27.75 -13.68
C PHE A 284 13.97 -26.66 -14.74
N GLU A 285 13.65 -25.42 -14.37
CA GLU A 285 13.88 -24.21 -15.15
C GLU A 285 14.79 -23.25 -14.37
N TYR A 286 15.86 -22.77 -15.02
CA TYR A 286 16.81 -21.82 -14.42
C TYR A 286 17.53 -21.02 -15.50
N GLN A 287 17.90 -19.77 -15.18
CA GLN A 287 18.58 -18.89 -16.13
C GLN A 287 19.96 -19.45 -16.50
N GLY A 288 20.12 -19.82 -17.78
CA GLY A 288 21.32 -20.47 -18.30
C GLY A 288 21.24 -22.00 -18.42
N TYR A 289 20.21 -22.65 -17.87
CA TYR A 289 19.95 -24.08 -18.08
C TYR A 289 19.30 -24.34 -19.44
N ASN A 290 20.08 -24.14 -20.50
CA ASN A 290 19.68 -24.35 -21.89
C ASN A 290 19.61 -25.85 -22.26
N GLU A 291 19.19 -26.16 -23.48
CA GLU A 291 19.06 -27.54 -23.99
C GLU A 291 20.37 -28.34 -23.97
N LYS A 292 21.51 -27.72 -24.30
CA LYS A 292 22.84 -28.37 -24.21
C LYS A 292 23.16 -28.78 -22.77
N ASN A 293 22.89 -27.92 -21.80
CA ASN A 293 23.13 -28.18 -20.39
C ASN A 293 22.16 -29.25 -19.84
N ARG A 294 20.89 -29.22 -20.27
CA ARG A 294 19.91 -30.29 -20.01
C ARG A 294 20.37 -31.63 -20.53
N LYS A 295 20.80 -31.69 -21.79
CA LYS A 295 21.33 -32.93 -22.39
C LYS A 295 22.55 -33.44 -21.64
N LYS A 296 23.47 -32.56 -21.21
CA LYS A 296 24.64 -32.96 -20.41
C LYS A 296 24.24 -33.62 -19.08
N VAL A 297 23.26 -33.06 -18.35
CA VAL A 297 22.76 -33.66 -17.09
C VAL A 297 22.02 -34.97 -17.37
N ALA A 298 21.21 -35.03 -18.43
CA ALA A 298 20.44 -36.21 -18.80
C ALA A 298 21.34 -37.39 -19.24
N ASP A 299 22.31 -37.13 -20.13
CA ASP A 299 23.27 -38.15 -20.58
C ASP A 299 24.11 -38.69 -19.41
N PHE A 300 24.55 -37.81 -18.51
CA PHE A 300 25.26 -38.19 -17.29
C PHE A 300 24.40 -39.04 -16.35
N THR A 301 23.16 -38.61 -16.08
CA THR A 301 22.24 -39.32 -15.19
C THR A 301 21.86 -40.67 -15.76
N LYS A 302 21.56 -40.74 -17.07
CA LYS A 302 21.30 -42.01 -17.75
C LYS A 302 22.47 -42.97 -17.60
N LYS A 303 23.71 -42.52 -17.85
CA LYS A 303 24.90 -43.35 -17.66
C LYS A 303 25.01 -43.90 -16.23
N LEU A 304 24.85 -43.04 -15.21
CA LEU A 304 24.91 -43.42 -13.80
C LEU A 304 23.85 -44.50 -13.45
N ILE A 305 22.65 -44.40 -14.01
CA ILE A 305 21.57 -45.36 -13.82
C ILE A 305 21.84 -46.67 -14.60
N ASP A 306 22.23 -46.60 -15.87
CA ASP A 306 22.50 -47.76 -16.72
C ASP A 306 23.68 -48.61 -16.18
N GLU A 307 24.72 -47.97 -15.62
CA GLU A 307 25.84 -48.64 -14.94
C GLU A 307 25.41 -49.31 -13.63
N SER A 308 24.49 -48.69 -12.88
CA SER A 308 24.03 -49.16 -11.56
C SER A 308 22.91 -50.22 -11.62
N LYS A 309 22.20 -50.33 -12.75
CA LYS A 309 21.14 -51.32 -13.03
C LYS A 309 20.03 -51.43 -11.95
N PRO A 310 19.44 -50.32 -11.46
CA PRO A 310 18.33 -50.37 -10.50
C PRO A 310 17.07 -51.01 -11.10
N LYS A 311 16.29 -51.69 -10.25
CA LYS A 311 15.03 -52.35 -10.61
C LYS A 311 13.82 -51.47 -10.33
N THR A 312 13.97 -50.47 -9.46
CA THR A 312 12.89 -49.60 -8.95
C THR A 312 13.27 -48.13 -8.98
N ASP A 313 12.27 -47.25 -8.99
CA ASP A 313 12.51 -45.80 -8.89
C ASP A 313 13.09 -45.41 -7.52
N GLN A 314 12.76 -46.14 -6.45
CA GLN A 314 13.34 -45.93 -5.12
C GLN A 314 14.87 -46.14 -5.13
N GLU A 315 15.36 -47.15 -5.87
CA GLU A 315 16.79 -47.37 -6.07
C GLU A 315 17.39 -46.26 -6.96
N LYS A 316 16.75 -45.87 -8.07
CA LYS A 316 17.21 -44.74 -8.92
C LYS A 316 17.38 -43.45 -8.11
N ILE A 317 16.39 -43.10 -7.29
CA ILE A 317 16.40 -41.92 -6.41
C ILE A 317 17.58 -41.99 -5.45
N LYS A 318 17.80 -43.15 -4.82
CA LYS A 318 18.90 -43.34 -3.86
C LYS A 318 20.28 -43.33 -4.53
N ILE A 319 20.43 -43.92 -5.72
CA ILE A 319 21.69 -43.87 -6.50
C ILE A 319 22.07 -42.42 -6.81
N ILE A 320 21.13 -41.61 -7.28
CA ILE A 320 21.37 -40.20 -7.57
C ILE A 320 21.68 -39.41 -6.29
N PHE A 321 20.93 -39.63 -5.21
CA PHE A 321 21.16 -39.02 -3.91
C PHE A 321 22.57 -39.33 -3.37
N ASP A 322 22.92 -40.62 -3.29
CA ASP A 322 24.21 -41.10 -2.79
C ASP A 322 25.37 -40.59 -3.67
N TRP A 323 25.16 -40.48 -4.99
CA TRP A 323 26.15 -39.90 -5.89
C TRP A 323 26.38 -38.41 -5.62
N ILE A 324 25.32 -37.61 -5.47
CA ILE A 324 25.47 -36.17 -5.17
C ILE A 324 26.16 -35.97 -3.82
N VAL A 325 25.72 -36.69 -2.79
CA VAL A 325 26.30 -36.67 -1.42
C VAL A 325 27.78 -37.04 -1.42
N LYS A 326 28.18 -38.03 -2.23
CA LYS A 326 29.56 -38.53 -2.28
C LYS A 326 30.52 -37.62 -3.06
N ASN A 327 30.05 -36.98 -4.12
CA ASN A 327 30.92 -36.31 -5.10
C ASN A 327 30.91 -34.78 -4.99
N VAL A 328 29.76 -34.16 -4.67
CA VAL A 328 29.66 -32.69 -4.55
C VAL A 328 30.13 -32.25 -3.16
N LYS A 329 30.98 -31.22 -3.11
CA LYS A 329 31.51 -30.62 -1.88
C LYS A 329 30.79 -29.32 -1.53
N TYR A 330 30.48 -29.14 -0.25
CA TYR A 330 29.73 -27.97 0.19
C TYR A 330 30.59 -26.70 0.23
N ALA A 331 30.07 -25.62 -0.35
CA ALA A 331 30.77 -24.37 -0.55
C ALA A 331 30.74 -23.44 0.68
N TRP A 332 31.42 -23.86 1.74
CA TRP A 332 31.60 -23.06 2.96
C TRP A 332 32.38 -21.75 2.74
N ASN A 333 33.23 -21.67 1.70
CA ASN A 333 34.03 -20.49 1.39
C ASN A 333 33.51 -19.76 0.14
N LEU A 334 32.79 -18.66 0.37
CA LEU A 334 32.19 -17.82 -0.69
C LEU A 334 33.22 -16.93 -1.44
N SER A 335 34.53 -17.09 -1.21
CA SER A 335 35.58 -16.43 -2.01
C SER A 335 35.61 -16.94 -3.47
N ARG A 336 35.06 -18.14 -3.72
CA ARG A 336 34.67 -18.63 -5.04
C ARG A 336 33.16 -18.53 -5.15
N ILE A 337 32.65 -18.12 -6.32
CA ILE A 337 31.21 -18.17 -6.62
C ILE A 337 30.80 -19.66 -6.66
N PRO A 338 29.89 -20.14 -5.78
CA PRO A 338 29.47 -21.54 -5.78
C PRO A 338 28.61 -21.87 -6.99
N ALA A 339 28.72 -23.09 -7.50
CA ALA A 339 27.83 -23.57 -8.57
C ALA A 339 26.39 -23.71 -8.05
N VAL A 340 25.43 -23.24 -8.86
CA VAL A 340 23.97 -23.37 -8.62
C VAL A 340 23.19 -23.87 -9.85
N GLU A 341 23.79 -23.83 -11.04
CA GLU A 341 23.22 -24.38 -12.28
C GLU A 341 23.65 -25.86 -12.40
N PRO A 342 22.73 -26.81 -12.67
CA PRO A 342 23.00 -28.25 -12.63
C PRO A 342 24.23 -28.73 -13.39
N SER A 343 24.43 -28.30 -14.65
CA SER A 343 25.57 -28.76 -15.44
C SER A 343 26.90 -28.23 -14.91
N THR A 344 26.91 -27.01 -14.38
CA THR A 344 28.03 -26.39 -13.66
C THR A 344 28.32 -27.14 -12.35
N VAL A 345 27.30 -27.61 -11.61
CA VAL A 345 27.50 -28.42 -10.39
C VAL A 345 28.12 -29.79 -10.73
N LEU A 346 27.75 -30.41 -11.86
CA LEU A 346 28.40 -31.64 -12.35
C LEU A 346 29.86 -31.41 -12.79
N GLU A 347 30.19 -30.23 -13.33
CA GLU A 347 31.56 -29.87 -13.73
C GLU A 347 32.46 -29.51 -12.55
N GLU A 348 31.97 -28.67 -11.64
CA GLU A 348 32.77 -28.09 -10.56
C GLU A 348 32.80 -28.95 -9.29
N LEU A 349 31.79 -29.80 -9.08
CA LEU A 349 31.56 -30.58 -7.85
C LEU A 349 31.65 -29.73 -6.56
N TYR A 350 31.26 -28.46 -6.63
CA TYR A 350 31.40 -27.48 -5.55
C TYR A 350 30.21 -26.50 -5.51
N ALA A 351 29.32 -26.65 -4.53
CA ALA A 351 28.01 -25.99 -4.53
C ALA A 351 27.53 -25.59 -3.13
N VAL A 352 26.59 -24.63 -3.07
CA VAL A 352 25.71 -24.42 -1.89
C VAL A 352 24.45 -25.27 -2.01
N CYS A 353 23.63 -25.34 -0.96
CA CYS A 353 22.38 -26.12 -0.92
C CYS A 353 21.47 -25.95 -2.16
N GLY A 354 21.37 -24.72 -2.68
CA GLY A 354 20.65 -24.47 -3.94
C GLY A 354 21.20 -25.26 -5.14
N GLY A 355 22.52 -25.37 -5.29
CA GLY A 355 23.13 -26.18 -6.36
C GLY A 355 22.96 -27.69 -6.16
N TYR A 356 23.02 -28.17 -4.91
CA TYR A 356 22.71 -29.57 -4.57
C TYR A 356 21.26 -29.92 -4.98
N SER A 357 20.31 -29.10 -4.55
CA SER A 357 18.87 -29.30 -4.80
C SER A 357 18.48 -29.10 -6.28
N ASN A 358 19.06 -28.09 -6.95
CA ASN A 358 18.86 -27.86 -8.38
C ASN A 358 19.40 -29.03 -9.22
N LEU A 359 20.62 -29.51 -8.92
CA LEU A 359 21.18 -30.69 -9.61
C LEU A 359 20.31 -31.93 -9.33
N TYR A 360 19.93 -32.17 -8.09
CA TYR A 360 19.09 -33.31 -7.73
C TYR A 360 17.76 -33.31 -8.47
N LYS A 361 17.11 -32.13 -8.57
CA LYS A 361 15.89 -31.98 -9.37
C LYS A 361 16.14 -32.29 -10.84
N ALA A 362 17.17 -31.68 -11.43
CA ALA A 362 17.50 -31.84 -12.84
C ALA A 362 17.85 -33.29 -13.22
N MET A 363 18.58 -34.01 -12.37
CA MET A 363 18.88 -35.43 -12.57
C MET A 363 17.60 -36.27 -12.50
N LEU A 364 16.79 -36.11 -11.45
CA LEU A 364 15.53 -36.86 -11.28
C LEU A 364 14.52 -36.58 -12.42
N ASP A 365 14.33 -35.31 -12.79
CA ASP A 365 13.47 -34.92 -13.91
C ASP A 365 13.92 -35.56 -15.23
N SER A 366 15.23 -35.68 -15.47
CA SER A 366 15.79 -36.26 -16.70
C SER A 366 15.50 -37.76 -16.89
N ILE A 367 15.16 -38.47 -15.79
CA ILE A 367 14.73 -39.87 -15.80
C ILE A 367 13.23 -40.03 -15.48
N GLY A 368 12.45 -38.93 -15.56
CA GLY A 368 11.01 -38.91 -15.35
C GLY A 368 10.53 -38.96 -13.89
N ILE A 369 11.45 -38.90 -12.91
CA ILE A 369 11.09 -38.94 -11.49
C ILE A 369 10.74 -37.53 -11.01
N LYS A 370 9.43 -37.31 -10.86
CA LYS A 370 8.87 -36.01 -10.50
C LYS A 370 9.24 -35.61 -9.09
N ASN A 371 9.72 -34.38 -8.94
CA ASN A 371 10.13 -33.80 -7.67
C ASN A 371 10.06 -32.27 -7.76
N SER A 372 10.03 -31.59 -6.62
CA SER A 372 9.87 -30.14 -6.51
C SER A 372 10.88 -29.52 -5.56
N ILE A 373 11.37 -28.32 -5.87
CA ILE A 373 12.27 -27.56 -5.00
C ILE A 373 11.50 -26.90 -3.85
N VAL A 374 11.98 -27.14 -2.63
CA VAL A 374 11.50 -26.52 -1.38
C VAL A 374 12.56 -25.56 -0.85
N ILE A 375 12.13 -24.32 -0.58
CA ILE A 375 12.86 -23.32 0.19
C ILE A 375 12.35 -23.36 1.64
N GLY A 376 13.26 -23.23 2.61
CA GLY A 376 12.92 -23.19 4.02
C GLY A 376 14.13 -22.89 4.89
N TRP A 377 14.19 -23.52 6.06
CA TRP A 377 15.34 -23.51 6.94
C TRP A 377 15.85 -24.92 7.22
N SER A 378 17.15 -25.00 7.53
CA SER A 378 17.75 -26.09 8.29
C SER A 378 18.39 -25.54 9.58
N LYS A 379 18.85 -26.42 10.47
CA LYS A 379 19.70 -26.05 11.63
C LYS A 379 20.97 -25.25 11.28
N PHE A 380 21.38 -25.21 10.00
CA PHE A 380 22.56 -24.48 9.52
C PHE A 380 22.24 -23.11 8.89
N GLY A 381 20.97 -22.74 8.73
CA GLY A 381 20.56 -21.47 8.10
C GLY A 381 19.38 -21.60 7.12
N PRO A 382 19.08 -20.55 6.34
CA PRO A 382 18.20 -20.63 5.18
C PRO A 382 18.68 -21.73 4.22
N HIS A 383 17.76 -22.58 3.78
CA HIS A 383 18.10 -23.85 3.13
C HIS A 383 17.18 -24.20 1.97
N GLN A 384 17.67 -25.07 1.08
CA GLN A 384 16.95 -25.56 -0.09
C GLN A 384 17.17 -27.08 -0.23
N TRP A 385 16.07 -27.82 -0.46
CA TRP A 385 16.05 -29.27 -0.68
C TRP A 385 14.88 -29.66 -1.60
N ASN A 386 14.55 -30.95 -1.71
CA ASN A 386 13.54 -31.44 -2.65
C ASN A 386 12.40 -32.21 -1.94
N LEU A 387 11.17 -32.07 -2.44
CA LEU A 387 10.08 -33.04 -2.24
C LEU A 387 10.07 -33.98 -3.45
N VAL A 388 10.33 -35.27 -3.25
CA VAL A 388 10.48 -36.27 -4.34
C VAL A 388 9.27 -37.20 -4.33
N PHE A 389 8.69 -37.52 -5.49
CA PHE A 389 7.58 -38.46 -5.61
C PHE A 389 8.06 -39.92 -5.47
N ASP A 390 7.38 -40.69 -4.62
CA ASP A 390 7.59 -42.14 -4.51
C ASP A 390 6.48 -42.90 -5.27
N THR A 391 6.85 -43.54 -6.37
CA THR A 391 5.92 -44.30 -7.21
C THR A 391 5.30 -45.51 -6.52
N LYS A 392 5.86 -45.98 -5.39
CA LYS A 392 5.32 -47.09 -4.59
C LYS A 392 4.24 -46.64 -3.60
N THR A 393 4.44 -45.53 -2.90
CA THR A 393 3.43 -45.00 -1.94
C THR A 393 2.43 -44.06 -2.61
N LYS A 394 2.79 -43.49 -3.76
CA LYS A 394 2.08 -42.42 -4.47
C LYS A 394 2.01 -41.10 -3.70
N GLU A 395 3.00 -40.86 -2.85
CA GLU A 395 3.17 -39.62 -2.09
C GLU A 395 4.53 -38.96 -2.36
N PHE A 396 4.61 -37.66 -2.18
CA PHE A 396 5.89 -36.96 -2.05
C PHE A 396 6.52 -37.19 -0.68
N PHE A 397 7.85 -37.23 -0.60
CA PHE A 397 8.60 -37.28 0.66
C PHE A 397 9.77 -36.28 0.64
N HIS A 398 10.14 -35.77 1.81
CA HIS A 398 11.27 -34.85 1.95
C HIS A 398 12.60 -35.56 1.67
N SER A 399 13.48 -34.95 0.87
CA SER A 399 14.80 -35.48 0.57
C SER A 399 15.83 -34.36 0.38
N ASP A 400 16.89 -34.36 1.18
CA ASP A 400 17.97 -33.37 1.12
C ASP A 400 19.35 -34.02 0.92
N PRO A 401 19.94 -33.92 -0.28
CA PRO A 401 21.29 -34.43 -0.55
C PRO A 401 22.41 -33.54 0.01
N THR A 402 22.10 -32.40 0.63
CA THR A 402 23.12 -31.49 1.18
C THR A 402 23.79 -32.05 2.43
N TRP A 403 23.01 -32.61 3.37
CA TRP A 403 23.50 -33.08 4.67
C TRP A 403 23.68 -34.60 4.77
N GLY A 404 23.68 -35.31 3.63
CA GLY A 404 24.11 -36.71 3.52
C GLY A 404 23.22 -37.77 4.16
N GLN A 405 22.03 -37.42 4.65
CA GLN A 405 21.13 -38.35 5.34
C GLN A 405 19.84 -38.56 4.54
N PHE A 406 19.67 -39.76 3.95
CA PHE A 406 18.47 -40.14 3.21
C PHE A 406 17.28 -40.45 4.14
N ARG A 407 16.82 -39.43 4.87
CA ARG A 407 15.64 -39.53 5.74
C ARG A 407 14.38 -39.53 4.87
N ARG A 408 13.45 -40.45 5.14
CA ARG A 408 12.11 -40.50 4.51
C ARG A 408 10.97 -40.37 5.51
N ASN A 409 11.29 -40.06 6.76
CA ASN A 409 10.36 -39.93 7.87
C ASN A 409 10.25 -38.46 8.25
N ASP A 410 9.04 -37.91 8.24
CA ASP A 410 8.80 -36.47 8.41
C ASP A 410 9.13 -35.98 9.84
N ALA A 411 8.98 -36.82 10.85
CA ALA A 411 9.38 -36.52 12.23
C ALA A 411 10.92 -36.43 12.37
N GLU A 412 11.66 -37.36 11.76
CA GLU A 412 13.12 -37.27 11.68
C GLU A 412 13.60 -36.08 10.83
N PHE A 413 12.84 -35.66 9.80
CA PHE A 413 13.16 -34.45 9.02
C PHE A 413 12.89 -33.17 9.83
N ALA A 414 11.76 -33.10 10.55
CA ALA A 414 11.35 -31.95 11.37
C ALA A 414 12.29 -31.62 12.54
N LYS A 415 13.19 -32.53 12.95
CA LYS A 415 14.22 -32.25 13.97
C LYS A 415 15.20 -31.14 13.57
N ASP A 416 15.43 -30.93 12.28
CA ASP A 416 16.35 -29.90 11.81
C ASP A 416 15.96 -29.20 10.50
N HIS A 417 14.71 -29.34 10.01
CA HIS A 417 14.20 -28.69 8.78
C HIS A 417 12.78 -28.13 8.91
N LYS A 418 12.50 -26.99 8.25
CA LYS A 418 11.20 -26.26 8.27
C LYS A 418 10.84 -25.71 6.89
N ALA A 419 9.82 -26.26 6.23
CA ALA A 419 9.42 -25.90 4.86
C ALA A 419 8.65 -24.57 4.76
N PHE A 420 9.10 -23.65 3.90
CA PHE A 420 8.44 -22.35 3.67
C PHE A 420 7.76 -22.25 2.31
N LYS A 421 8.50 -22.37 1.21
CA LYS A 421 7.95 -22.16 -0.14
C LYS A 421 8.32 -23.29 -1.10
N ILE A 422 7.41 -23.61 -2.01
CA ILE A 422 7.61 -24.52 -3.13
C ILE A 422 7.69 -23.68 -4.42
N LEU A 423 8.65 -23.96 -5.31
CA LEU A 423 8.98 -23.04 -6.42
C LEU A 423 8.38 -23.38 -7.78
N ASP A 424 8.27 -24.67 -8.11
CA ASP A 424 8.00 -25.14 -9.48
C ASP A 424 6.62 -25.81 -9.65
N SER A 425 5.86 -25.93 -8.55
CA SER A 425 4.66 -26.75 -8.46
C SER A 425 3.48 -25.94 -7.93
N PHE A 426 2.37 -26.00 -8.66
CA PHE A 426 1.17 -25.19 -8.44
C PHE A 426 -0.06 -26.11 -8.47
N TYR A 427 -1.07 -25.79 -7.66
CA TYR A 427 -2.35 -26.50 -7.66
C TYR A 427 -3.46 -25.59 -8.19
N SER A 428 -4.36 -26.13 -9.00
CA SER A 428 -5.48 -25.36 -9.57
C SER A 428 -6.81 -26.10 -9.38
N GLU A 429 -7.82 -25.37 -8.91
CA GLU A 429 -9.20 -25.81 -8.79
C GLU A 429 -10.14 -24.60 -8.97
N ASN A 430 -11.35 -24.82 -9.50
CA ASN A 430 -12.42 -23.80 -9.54
C ASN A 430 -12.02 -22.44 -10.15
N GLY A 431 -11.16 -22.45 -11.17
CA GLY A 431 -10.64 -21.23 -11.82
C GLY A 431 -9.67 -20.41 -10.96
N GLN A 432 -9.15 -20.99 -9.87
CA GLN A 432 -8.15 -20.42 -8.99
C GLN A 432 -6.89 -21.29 -8.99
N THR A 433 -5.72 -20.67 -8.86
CA THR A 433 -4.41 -21.33 -8.83
C THR A 433 -3.63 -20.86 -7.61
N TYR A 434 -3.01 -21.82 -6.95
CA TYR A 434 -2.38 -21.68 -5.64
C TYR A 434 -0.91 -22.12 -5.69
N GLU A 435 -0.08 -21.48 -4.87
CA GLU A 435 1.27 -21.92 -4.53
C GLU A 435 1.33 -22.33 -3.04
N TYR A 436 2.32 -23.12 -2.65
CA TYR A 436 2.69 -23.26 -1.24
C TYR A 436 3.77 -22.23 -0.90
N ASN A 437 3.42 -21.29 -0.03
CA ASN A 437 4.28 -20.21 0.46
C ASN A 437 3.79 -19.83 1.85
N LEU A 438 4.48 -20.32 2.89
CA LEU A 438 4.07 -20.29 4.30
C LEU A 438 2.60 -20.77 4.47
N GLY A 439 2.27 -21.88 3.81
CA GLY A 439 0.90 -22.39 3.65
C GLY A 439 0.31 -22.13 2.26
N VAL A 440 -0.91 -22.60 2.00
CA VAL A 440 -1.59 -22.43 0.71
C VAL A 440 -1.87 -20.95 0.46
N SER A 441 -1.41 -20.44 -0.69
CA SER A 441 -1.51 -19.03 -1.07
C SER A 441 -2.09 -18.87 -2.47
N LEU A 442 -3.10 -18.00 -2.66
CA LEU A 442 -3.65 -17.69 -3.99
C LEU A 442 -2.60 -16.91 -4.82
N VAL A 443 -2.31 -17.36 -6.03
CA VAL A 443 -1.33 -16.72 -6.94
C VAL A 443 -1.96 -16.19 -8.24
N SER A 444 -3.03 -16.82 -8.74
CA SER A 444 -3.82 -16.29 -9.86
C SER A 444 -5.21 -16.90 -9.92
N ALA A 445 -6.12 -16.23 -10.64
CA ALA A 445 -7.44 -16.77 -10.99
C ALA A 445 -7.86 -16.31 -12.40
N ASP A 446 -8.88 -16.95 -12.94
CA ASP A 446 -9.45 -16.65 -14.27
C ASP A 446 -10.11 -15.27 -14.33
N THR A 447 -10.53 -14.73 -13.17
CA THR A 447 -11.06 -13.37 -13.04
C THR A 447 -10.28 -12.59 -11.98
N ASN A 448 -10.05 -11.30 -12.24
CA ASN A 448 -9.20 -10.44 -11.41
C ASN A 448 -9.80 -10.15 -10.02
N ASP A 449 -11.13 -10.07 -9.93
CA ASP A 449 -11.86 -9.62 -8.74
C ASP A 449 -12.66 -10.79 -8.13
N ILE A 450 -11.98 -11.93 -7.93
CA ILE A 450 -12.56 -13.16 -7.33
C ILE A 450 -12.38 -13.18 -5.80
N GLN A 451 -13.34 -13.78 -5.09
CA GLN A 451 -13.16 -14.15 -3.69
C GLN A 451 -12.30 -15.42 -3.58
N PRO A 452 -11.18 -15.42 -2.84
CA PRO A 452 -10.38 -16.62 -2.62
C PRO A 452 -11.23 -17.73 -1.98
N ALA A 453 -11.01 -18.99 -2.38
CA ALA A 453 -11.58 -20.11 -1.64
C ALA A 453 -11.11 -20.07 -0.18
N THR A 454 -11.95 -20.47 0.77
CA THR A 454 -11.58 -20.49 2.20
C THR A 454 -10.65 -21.66 2.52
N GLU A 455 -10.90 -22.80 1.86
CA GLU A 455 -10.11 -24.03 1.88
C GLU A 455 -10.12 -24.61 0.45
N ILE A 456 -9.03 -25.28 0.06
CA ILE A 456 -8.97 -26.10 -1.17
C ILE A 456 -9.13 -27.58 -0.80
N LYS A 457 -9.07 -28.47 -1.81
CA LYS A 457 -9.05 -29.93 -1.66
C LYS A 457 -8.24 -30.43 -0.45
N ASN A 458 -8.75 -31.49 0.18
CA ASN A 458 -8.30 -32.03 1.47
C ASN A 458 -8.39 -31.05 2.67
N LYS A 459 -9.26 -30.03 2.60
CA LYS A 459 -9.47 -29.01 3.66
C LYS A 459 -8.21 -28.19 3.96
N SER A 460 -7.38 -27.98 2.95
CA SER A 460 -6.16 -27.17 3.11
C SER A 460 -6.54 -25.69 3.08
N LYS A 461 -6.47 -25.03 4.23
CA LYS A 461 -6.85 -23.61 4.38
C LYS A 461 -6.01 -22.69 3.50
N VAL A 462 -6.67 -21.78 2.78
CA VAL A 462 -5.99 -20.69 2.05
C VAL A 462 -5.63 -19.60 3.06
N VAL A 463 -4.34 -19.43 3.31
CA VAL A 463 -3.80 -18.53 4.34
C VAL A 463 -3.04 -17.33 3.76
N GLY A 464 -2.64 -17.41 2.49
CA GLY A 464 -1.87 -16.36 1.81
C GLY A 464 -2.54 -15.82 0.55
N ILE A 465 -2.18 -14.59 0.17
CA ILE A 465 -2.44 -14.02 -1.16
C ILE A 465 -1.12 -13.45 -1.70
N SER A 466 -0.71 -13.89 -2.89
CA SER A 466 0.61 -13.57 -3.45
C SER A 466 0.67 -12.20 -4.15
N ASN A 467 1.90 -11.71 -4.27
CA ASN A 467 2.29 -10.50 -5.01
C ASN A 467 1.78 -10.52 -6.47
N ASP A 468 1.69 -11.70 -7.10
CA ASP A 468 1.25 -11.83 -8.50
C ASP A 468 -0.27 -11.75 -8.68
N PHE A 469 -1.04 -12.10 -7.64
CA PHE A 469 -2.48 -11.83 -7.62
C PHE A 469 -2.74 -10.33 -7.50
N LEU A 470 -2.01 -9.62 -6.63
CA LEU A 470 -2.13 -8.16 -6.44
C LEU A 470 -1.80 -7.35 -7.71
N LYS A 471 -0.94 -7.86 -8.60
CA LYS A 471 -0.66 -7.25 -9.90
C LYS A 471 -1.86 -7.25 -10.85
N LYS A 472 -2.78 -8.21 -10.69
CA LYS A 472 -3.95 -8.43 -11.56
C LYS A 472 -5.25 -7.89 -10.97
N ALA A 473 -5.44 -8.04 -9.66
CA ALA A 473 -6.67 -7.66 -8.97
C ALA A 473 -6.96 -6.15 -9.02
N SER A 474 -8.23 -5.80 -9.22
CA SER A 474 -8.78 -4.44 -9.08
C SER A 474 -9.50 -4.29 -7.73
N ARG A 475 -10.07 -5.38 -7.22
CA ARG A 475 -10.58 -5.54 -5.85
C ARG A 475 -9.97 -6.76 -5.20
N LEU A 476 -9.45 -6.59 -3.99
CA LEU A 476 -8.86 -7.66 -3.19
C LEU A 476 -9.85 -8.12 -2.11
N TYR A 477 -10.23 -9.40 -2.11
CA TYR A 477 -10.99 -10.01 -1.03
C TYR A 477 -10.07 -10.85 -0.13
N ILE A 478 -10.20 -10.71 1.18
CA ILE A 478 -9.38 -11.38 2.21
C ILE A 478 -10.29 -12.30 3.01
N GLY A 479 -10.23 -13.59 2.73
CA GLY A 479 -11.05 -14.63 3.38
C GLY A 479 -10.71 -14.85 4.87
N PRO A 480 -11.53 -15.61 5.61
CA PRO A 480 -11.43 -15.73 7.07
C PRO A 480 -10.16 -16.43 7.55
N ASN A 481 -9.57 -17.30 6.73
CA ASN A 481 -8.31 -18.00 7.02
C ASN A 481 -7.05 -17.20 6.61
N VAL A 482 -7.19 -16.09 5.86
CA VAL A 482 -6.04 -15.37 5.29
C VAL A 482 -5.30 -14.58 6.37
N SER A 483 -4.09 -15.01 6.70
CA SER A 483 -3.19 -14.39 7.69
C SER A 483 -2.06 -13.58 7.04
N ARG A 484 -1.80 -13.77 5.74
CA ARG A 484 -0.68 -13.13 5.03
C ARG A 484 -1.10 -12.62 3.65
N ILE A 485 -0.56 -11.48 3.26
CA ILE A 485 -0.72 -10.88 1.93
C ILE A 485 0.65 -10.34 1.53
N ASP A 486 1.15 -10.70 0.36
CA ASP A 486 2.54 -10.40 -0.04
C ASP A 486 2.66 -8.99 -0.69
N TYR A 487 2.09 -7.97 -0.03
CA TYR A 487 1.94 -6.58 -0.56
C TYR A 487 3.22 -5.74 -0.55
N GLN A 488 4.37 -6.27 -0.12
CA GLN A 488 5.63 -5.53 0.04
C GLN A 488 6.19 -4.90 -1.25
N SER A 489 5.79 -5.39 -2.44
CA SER A 489 6.17 -4.80 -3.73
C SER A 489 5.19 -3.74 -4.24
N GLY A 490 4.03 -3.59 -3.59
CA GLY A 490 2.95 -2.71 -3.98
C GLY A 490 1.58 -3.39 -3.90
N THR A 491 0.54 -2.60 -4.15
CA THR A 491 -0.83 -3.07 -4.42
C THR A 491 -1.25 -2.86 -5.88
N PHE A 492 -0.36 -2.27 -6.70
CA PHE A 492 -0.37 -2.18 -8.16
C PHE A 492 -1.64 -1.60 -8.79
N ASN A 493 -2.67 -2.45 -8.93
CA ASN A 493 -3.94 -2.21 -9.60
C ASN A 493 -5.15 -2.26 -8.66
N VAL A 494 -4.97 -2.75 -7.42
CA VAL A 494 -6.04 -2.78 -6.42
C VAL A 494 -6.48 -1.36 -6.08
N LYS A 495 -7.80 -1.15 -6.10
CA LYS A 495 -8.52 0.08 -5.76
C LYS A 495 -9.15 0.03 -4.37
N SER A 496 -9.57 -1.17 -3.96
CA SER A 496 -10.35 -1.42 -2.75
C SER A 496 -10.04 -2.82 -2.21
N ILE A 497 -9.98 -2.92 -0.88
CA ILE A 497 -9.73 -4.15 -0.14
C ILE A 497 -10.95 -4.45 0.74
N GLU A 498 -11.44 -5.69 0.69
CA GLU A 498 -12.54 -6.20 1.52
C GLU A 498 -12.04 -7.37 2.37
N VAL A 499 -12.48 -7.44 3.63
CA VAL A 499 -12.05 -8.44 4.61
C VAL A 499 -13.27 -9.14 5.19
N ASP A 500 -13.22 -10.46 5.24
CA ASP A 500 -14.26 -11.28 5.88
C ASP A 500 -14.42 -10.90 7.37
N PRO A 501 -15.65 -10.64 7.87
CA PRO A 501 -15.88 -10.29 9.28
C PRO A 501 -15.31 -11.30 10.28
N GLN A 502 -15.16 -12.57 9.91
CA GLN A 502 -14.59 -13.64 10.74
C GLN A 502 -13.06 -13.71 10.68
N ASN A 503 -12.39 -13.01 9.76
CA ASN A 503 -10.92 -12.98 9.71
C ASN A 503 -10.36 -12.42 11.04
N PRO A 504 -9.47 -13.11 11.76
CA PRO A 504 -9.03 -12.67 13.10
C PRO A 504 -7.83 -11.70 13.06
N TYR A 505 -7.18 -11.52 11.91
CA TYR A 505 -5.94 -10.73 11.77
C TYR A 505 -6.22 -9.31 11.26
N PHE A 506 -7.16 -9.18 10.33
CA PHE A 506 -7.38 -7.98 9.52
C PHE A 506 -8.79 -7.39 9.67
N ALA A 507 -8.93 -6.13 9.28
CA ALA A 507 -10.20 -5.47 9.04
C ALA A 507 -10.08 -4.54 7.82
N SER A 508 -11.20 -4.26 7.16
CA SER A 508 -11.29 -3.18 6.17
C SER A 508 -12.23 -2.10 6.66
N LYS A 509 -11.87 -0.84 6.41
CA LYS A 509 -12.75 0.32 6.48
C LYS A 509 -12.48 1.17 5.25
N ASP A 510 -13.54 1.61 4.58
CA ASP A 510 -13.49 2.44 3.37
C ASP A 510 -12.59 1.88 2.24
N GLY A 511 -12.43 0.54 2.17
CA GLY A 511 -11.60 -0.15 1.18
C GLY A 511 -10.10 -0.17 1.49
N ILE A 512 -9.69 0.20 2.71
CA ILE A 512 -8.30 0.28 3.18
C ILE A 512 -8.05 -0.83 4.22
N LEU A 513 -6.87 -1.45 4.18
CA LEU A 513 -6.51 -2.55 5.08
C LEU A 513 -5.94 -2.06 6.42
N TYR A 514 -6.49 -2.60 7.50
CA TYR A 514 -6.06 -2.40 8.88
C TYR A 514 -5.83 -3.75 9.59
N ASN A 515 -5.20 -3.72 10.75
CA ASN A 515 -5.31 -4.83 11.70
C ASN A 515 -6.76 -4.98 12.21
N LYS A 516 -7.10 -6.13 12.80
CA LYS A 516 -8.47 -6.47 13.24
C LYS A 516 -9.17 -5.40 14.07
N ASN A 517 -8.43 -4.67 14.90
CA ASN A 517 -8.95 -3.68 15.85
C ASN A 517 -8.92 -2.23 15.30
N LEU A 518 -8.56 -2.03 14.03
CA LEU A 518 -8.39 -0.72 13.38
C LEU A 518 -7.43 0.23 14.12
N THR A 519 -6.42 -0.32 14.80
CA THR A 519 -5.38 0.46 15.52
C THR A 519 -4.10 0.67 14.71
N LYS A 520 -3.84 -0.17 13.70
CA LYS A 520 -2.71 -0.05 12.76
C LYS A 520 -3.25 -0.01 11.34
N LEU A 521 -2.98 1.07 10.62
CA LEU A 521 -3.21 1.14 9.17
C LEU A 521 -2.09 0.39 8.47
N ILE A 522 -2.44 -0.67 7.75
CA ILE A 522 -1.50 -1.58 7.08
C ILE A 522 -1.21 -1.04 5.68
N ILE A 523 -2.22 -0.95 4.80
CA ILE A 523 -2.04 -0.39 3.46
C ILE A 523 -3.32 0.19 2.83
N MET A 524 -3.20 1.42 2.32
CA MET A 524 -4.12 2.05 1.38
C MET A 524 -3.77 1.62 -0.06
N PRO A 525 -4.75 1.25 -0.91
CA PRO A 525 -4.47 0.77 -2.26
C PRO A 525 -3.86 1.84 -3.17
N GLU A 526 -2.88 1.48 -4.01
CA GLU A 526 -2.20 2.40 -4.93
C GLU A 526 -3.15 3.05 -5.95
N LYS A 527 -4.26 2.38 -6.30
CA LYS A 527 -5.32 2.90 -7.17
C LYS A 527 -6.57 3.32 -6.41
N TYR A 528 -6.49 3.57 -5.11
CA TYR A 528 -7.60 4.11 -4.31
C TYR A 528 -8.26 5.29 -5.05
N ASP A 529 -9.56 5.15 -5.35
CA ASP A 529 -10.23 5.99 -6.34
C ASP A 529 -10.53 7.41 -5.84
N PHE A 530 -10.46 7.65 -4.53
CA PHE A 530 -10.80 8.93 -3.90
C PHE A 530 -9.57 9.83 -3.72
N SER A 531 -9.78 11.14 -3.89
CA SER A 531 -8.77 12.19 -3.66
C SER A 531 -8.62 12.60 -2.18
N SER A 532 -9.52 12.13 -1.30
CA SER A 532 -9.49 12.42 0.14
C SER A 532 -9.65 11.17 1.00
N PHE A 533 -9.01 11.17 2.16
CA PHE A 533 -9.10 10.12 3.17
C PHE A 533 -9.36 10.72 4.56
N VAL A 534 -10.14 10.00 5.38
CA VAL A 534 -10.36 10.32 6.80
C VAL A 534 -9.73 9.21 7.64
N LEU A 535 -8.63 9.51 8.32
CA LEU A 535 -7.93 8.57 9.20
C LEU A 535 -8.80 8.30 10.44
N PRO A 536 -9.16 7.03 10.73
CA PRO A 536 -10.02 6.73 11.87
C PRO A 536 -9.39 7.09 13.22
N LYS A 537 -10.21 7.49 14.19
CA LYS A 537 -9.73 7.90 15.53
C LYS A 537 -9.12 6.75 16.33
N THR A 538 -9.41 5.51 15.93
CA THR A 538 -8.84 4.29 16.49
C THR A 538 -7.37 4.07 16.09
N VAL A 539 -6.90 4.69 15.01
CA VAL A 539 -5.55 4.43 14.47
C VAL A 539 -4.49 5.10 15.34
N GLN A 540 -3.61 4.26 15.87
CA GLN A 540 -2.46 4.59 16.72
C GLN A 540 -1.15 4.53 15.93
N GLU A 541 -1.12 3.71 14.87
CA GLU A 541 0.09 3.37 14.11
C GLU A 541 -0.20 3.29 12.60
N ILE A 542 0.79 3.60 11.76
CA ILE A 542 0.75 3.43 10.30
C ILE A 542 2.04 2.69 9.92
N GLU A 543 1.92 1.51 9.31
CA GLU A 543 3.01 0.52 9.23
C GLU A 543 4.30 1.05 8.56
N ASP A 544 4.19 1.60 7.35
CA ASP A 544 5.18 2.52 6.79
C ASP A 544 4.42 3.68 6.14
N TYR A 545 4.43 4.85 6.78
CA TYR A 545 3.71 6.03 6.29
C TYR A 545 4.06 6.47 4.85
N LYS A 546 5.21 6.07 4.28
CA LYS A 546 5.56 6.32 2.87
C LYS A 546 4.96 5.29 1.92
N PHE A 547 4.78 4.06 2.38
CA PHE A 547 4.32 2.92 1.59
C PHE A 547 2.80 2.71 1.75
N SER A 548 2.35 2.58 3.00
CA SER A 548 0.94 2.40 3.42
C SER A 548 0.00 3.52 2.97
N LEU A 549 0.51 4.70 2.59
CA LEU A 549 -0.29 5.85 2.14
C LEU A 549 -0.01 6.25 0.67
N ASN A 550 0.65 5.39 -0.12
CA ASN A 550 1.11 5.70 -1.49
C ASN A 550 0.00 5.69 -2.57
N ALA A 551 -1.22 6.09 -2.22
CA ALA A 551 -2.34 6.19 -3.16
C ALA A 551 -2.13 7.33 -4.18
N LYS A 552 -2.10 6.97 -5.46
CA LYS A 552 -1.67 7.87 -6.55
C LYS A 552 -2.61 9.05 -6.80
N ASN A 553 -3.87 8.93 -6.35
CA ASN A 553 -4.89 9.97 -6.46
C ASN A 553 -4.96 10.89 -5.22
N LEU A 554 -4.35 10.53 -4.08
CA LEU A 554 -4.62 11.18 -2.79
C LEU A 554 -4.08 12.61 -2.73
N GLU A 555 -4.97 13.57 -2.47
CA GLU A 555 -4.71 15.01 -2.40
C GLU A 555 -4.88 15.57 -0.98
N LYS A 556 -5.77 14.98 -0.17
CA LYS A 556 -6.05 15.40 1.21
C LYS A 556 -6.11 14.21 2.18
N ILE A 557 -5.48 14.33 3.35
CA ILE A 557 -5.82 13.54 4.54
C ILE A 557 -6.52 14.45 5.56
N THR A 558 -7.49 13.88 6.26
CA THR A 558 -8.14 14.43 7.46
C THR A 558 -8.13 13.38 8.57
N VAL A 559 -8.33 13.75 9.83
CA VAL A 559 -8.42 12.80 10.96
C VAL A 559 -9.77 12.90 11.66
N GLU A 560 -10.36 11.77 12.05
CA GLU A 560 -11.56 11.75 12.91
C GLU A 560 -11.23 12.33 14.31
N PRO A 561 -12.07 13.22 14.88
CA PRO A 561 -11.87 13.73 16.23
C PRO A 561 -11.71 12.63 17.29
N GLY A 562 -10.85 12.88 18.27
CA GLY A 562 -10.48 11.95 19.33
C GLY A 562 -9.32 11.02 18.96
N ASN A 563 -8.44 11.43 18.04
CA ASN A 563 -7.23 10.67 17.72
C ASN A 563 -6.04 11.22 18.52
N TYR A 564 -5.55 10.42 19.46
CA TYR A 564 -4.49 10.84 20.39
C TYR A 564 -3.08 10.90 19.77
N TYR A 565 -2.90 10.35 18.56
CA TYR A 565 -1.60 10.13 17.93
C TYR A 565 -1.39 11.05 16.71
N PHE A 566 -2.45 11.31 15.94
CA PHE A 566 -2.40 12.03 14.67
C PHE A 566 -3.44 13.16 14.60
N ARG A 567 -3.11 14.21 13.85
CA ARG A 567 -4.00 15.33 13.52
C ARG A 567 -3.72 15.78 12.09
N ASP A 568 -4.69 16.37 11.40
CA ASP A 568 -4.44 17.03 10.12
C ASP A 568 -4.37 18.55 10.26
N TYR A 569 -3.57 19.17 9.40
CA TYR A 569 -3.56 20.61 9.20
C TYR A 569 -3.33 20.91 7.72
N GLY A 570 -4.20 21.71 7.10
CA GLY A 570 -4.11 22.03 5.67
C GLY A 570 -4.32 20.86 4.71
N GLY A 571 -4.82 19.71 5.19
CA GLY A 571 -4.94 18.47 4.41
C GLY A 571 -3.72 17.55 4.43
N ILE A 572 -2.76 17.82 5.31
CA ILE A 572 -1.50 17.09 5.51
C ILE A 572 -1.57 16.40 6.88
N LEU A 573 -1.00 15.20 6.99
CA LEU A 573 -0.98 14.43 8.24
C LEU A 573 0.21 14.85 9.12
N TYR A 574 -0.09 15.17 10.38
CA TYR A 574 0.85 15.49 11.45
C TYR A 574 0.68 14.50 12.62
N ASN A 575 1.60 14.56 13.58
CA ASN A 575 1.33 14.10 14.94
C ASN A 575 0.32 15.03 15.65
N ASN A 576 -0.30 14.56 16.74
CA ASN A 576 -1.40 15.26 17.43
C ASN A 576 -1.06 16.71 17.86
N ASP A 577 0.16 16.97 18.34
CA ASP A 577 0.61 18.31 18.76
C ASP A 577 1.02 19.25 17.62
N LEU A 578 0.88 18.81 16.35
CA LEU A 578 1.31 19.49 15.13
C LEU A 578 2.82 19.80 15.01
N SER A 579 3.66 19.31 15.93
CA SER A 579 5.10 19.62 15.91
C SER A 579 5.87 18.95 14.77
N LYS A 580 5.31 17.91 14.12
CA LYS A 580 5.95 17.18 13.03
C LYS A 580 4.96 16.76 11.94
N ILE A 581 5.34 17.04 10.68
CA ILE A 581 4.68 16.46 9.50
C ILE A 581 5.03 14.97 9.41
N ILE A 582 4.01 14.12 9.31
CA ILE A 582 4.13 12.66 9.13
C ILE A 582 4.03 12.32 7.64
N PHE A 583 3.04 12.85 6.93
CA PHE A 583 2.84 12.54 5.51
C PHE A 583 2.15 13.65 4.72
N ILE A 584 2.73 14.00 3.57
CA ILE A 584 2.15 14.89 2.55
C ILE A 584 1.66 14.02 1.38
N PRO A 585 0.37 14.08 1.01
CA PRO A 585 -0.17 13.30 -0.11
C PRO A 585 0.53 13.58 -1.44
N LYS A 586 0.86 12.52 -2.21
CA LYS A 586 1.65 12.65 -3.45
C LYS A 586 0.95 13.39 -4.59
N ASN A 587 -0.36 13.54 -4.52
CA ASN A 587 -1.15 14.35 -5.45
C ASN A 587 -1.65 15.68 -4.82
N TYR A 588 -1.08 16.11 -3.68
CA TYR A 588 -1.34 17.44 -3.09
C TYR A 588 -0.96 18.56 -4.08
N LYS A 589 -1.85 19.55 -4.27
CA LYS A 589 -1.69 20.63 -5.26
C LYS A 589 -1.66 22.01 -4.62
N GLY A 590 -0.82 22.89 -5.17
CA GLY A 590 -0.88 24.33 -4.87
C GLY A 590 -0.09 24.73 -3.62
N LYS A 591 -0.71 25.53 -2.76
CA LYS A 591 -0.08 26.14 -1.58
C LYS A 591 -0.18 25.24 -0.34
N ILE A 592 0.97 24.93 0.27
CA ILE A 592 1.06 24.43 1.65
C ILE A 592 1.32 25.59 2.60
N ILE A 593 0.62 25.61 3.73
CA ILE A 593 0.98 26.38 4.92
C ILE A 593 1.30 25.38 6.03
N THR A 594 2.44 25.50 6.71
CA THR A 594 2.74 24.58 7.81
C THR A 594 2.00 24.96 9.09
N ALA A 595 1.85 24.01 10.01
CA ALA A 595 1.49 24.35 11.39
C ALA A 595 2.57 25.25 12.03
N LYS A 596 2.18 25.98 13.07
CA LYS A 596 3.11 26.76 13.92
C LYS A 596 4.02 25.81 14.70
N ASN A 597 5.20 26.29 15.07
CA ASN A 597 6.21 25.53 15.84
C ASN A 597 6.68 24.21 15.19
N VAL A 598 6.35 23.95 13.93
CA VAL A 598 6.72 22.71 13.24
C VAL A 598 8.26 22.54 13.18
N LYS A 599 8.72 21.34 13.50
CA LYS A 599 10.06 20.86 13.21
C LYS A 599 10.07 20.24 11.82
N LEU A 600 10.91 20.78 10.94
CA LEU A 600 11.16 20.21 9.62
C LEU A 600 12.34 19.23 9.71
N ASP A 601 12.14 18.01 9.21
CA ASP A 601 13.20 17.02 9.03
C ASP A 601 13.71 17.05 7.57
N PRO A 602 14.89 16.49 7.25
CA PRO A 602 15.37 16.35 5.88
C PRO A 602 14.32 15.71 4.96
N HIS A 603 14.23 16.18 3.72
CA HIS A 603 13.25 15.74 2.72
C HIS A 603 11.75 15.96 3.05
N THR A 604 11.37 16.74 4.08
CA THR A 604 9.96 16.92 4.51
C THR A 604 8.97 17.19 3.35
N PHE A 605 9.31 18.06 2.40
CA PHE A 605 8.44 18.35 1.24
C PHE A 605 8.83 17.58 -0.03
N ALA A 606 9.88 16.77 -0.01
CA ALA A 606 10.55 16.31 -1.23
C ALA A 606 9.72 15.34 -2.10
N ASN A 607 9.97 15.38 -3.40
CA ASN A 607 9.32 14.54 -4.42
C ASN A 607 7.78 14.68 -4.40
N ASN A 608 7.29 15.93 -4.34
CA ASN A 608 5.86 16.29 -4.40
C ASN A 608 5.63 17.31 -5.54
N PRO A 609 5.62 16.87 -6.81
CA PRO A 609 5.82 17.74 -7.97
C PRO A 609 4.66 18.70 -8.29
N LYS A 610 3.59 18.75 -7.48
CA LYS A 610 2.40 19.60 -7.68
C LYS A 610 2.23 20.71 -6.65
N ILE A 611 3.14 20.83 -5.69
CA ILE A 611 3.23 21.99 -4.78
C ILE A 611 3.78 23.19 -5.56
N THR A 612 3.12 24.33 -5.44
CA THR A 612 3.49 25.59 -6.11
C THR A 612 3.96 26.68 -5.15
N GLU A 613 3.53 26.62 -3.89
CA GLU A 613 3.93 27.56 -2.83
C GLU A 613 4.08 26.83 -1.50
N ILE A 614 5.10 27.18 -0.72
CA ILE A 614 5.27 26.73 0.67
C ILE A 614 5.40 27.95 1.58
N GLU A 615 4.50 28.06 2.56
CA GLU A 615 4.54 29.06 3.62
C GLU A 615 4.88 28.37 4.95
N ILE A 616 6.12 28.52 5.41
CA ILE A 616 6.56 27.96 6.70
C ILE A 616 6.13 28.93 7.79
N SER A 617 5.30 28.46 8.72
CA SER A 617 4.73 29.27 9.80
C SER A 617 5.74 29.60 10.89
N GLN A 618 5.41 30.62 11.69
CA GLN A 618 6.21 31.05 12.83
C GLN A 618 6.38 29.92 13.87
N GLY A 619 7.53 29.93 14.54
CA GLY A 619 7.95 28.92 15.50
C GLY A 619 8.94 27.90 14.92
N ALA A 620 8.87 27.63 13.60
CA ALA A 620 9.86 26.79 12.92
C ALA A 620 11.27 27.41 13.04
N LYS A 621 12.26 26.58 13.42
CA LYS A 621 13.64 27.00 13.76
C LYS A 621 14.68 26.66 12.70
N GLU A 622 14.51 25.57 11.98
CA GLU A 622 15.52 24.99 11.10
C GLU A 622 14.90 24.47 9.79
N ILE A 623 15.57 24.72 8.66
CA ILE A 623 15.31 24.07 7.37
C ILE A 623 16.52 23.20 7.03
N PRO A 624 16.46 21.87 7.20
CA PRO A 624 17.57 20.97 6.90
C PRO A 624 17.88 20.79 5.41
N ASP A 625 18.94 20.05 5.12
CA ASP A 625 19.32 19.57 3.78
C ASP A 625 18.15 18.87 3.06
N PHE A 626 18.10 19.03 1.73
CA PHE A 626 17.14 18.40 0.82
C PHE A 626 15.64 18.63 1.11
N THR A 627 15.28 19.53 2.04
CA THR A 627 13.89 19.79 2.46
C THR A 627 12.93 20.10 1.30
N PHE A 628 13.41 20.75 0.23
CA PHE A 628 12.63 21.13 -0.96
C PHE A 628 12.98 20.35 -2.24
N ASN A 629 13.68 19.22 -2.13
CA ASN A 629 14.21 18.48 -3.29
C ASN A 629 13.10 17.93 -4.22
N SER A 630 13.32 17.96 -5.54
CA SER A 630 12.40 17.48 -6.60
C SER A 630 11.01 18.14 -6.64
N LEU A 631 10.85 19.35 -6.10
CA LEU A 631 9.63 20.16 -6.19
C LEU A 631 9.53 20.92 -7.53
N SER A 632 9.26 20.20 -8.61
CA SER A 632 9.33 20.72 -9.99
C SER A 632 8.33 21.84 -10.35
N SER A 633 7.21 21.99 -9.63
CA SER A 633 6.25 23.10 -9.85
C SER A 633 6.37 24.27 -8.86
N LEU A 634 7.37 24.26 -7.97
CA LEU A 634 7.48 25.25 -6.91
C LEU A 634 7.88 26.63 -7.45
N LEU A 635 7.11 27.66 -7.12
CA LEU A 635 7.30 29.05 -7.57
C LEU A 635 7.58 30.03 -6.43
N THR A 636 7.19 29.71 -5.19
CA THR A 636 7.36 30.62 -4.04
C THR A 636 7.62 29.86 -2.74
N ILE A 637 8.56 30.35 -1.94
CA ILE A 637 8.72 29.97 -0.53
C ILE A 637 8.64 31.21 0.34
N LYS A 638 7.88 31.15 1.43
CA LYS A 638 7.90 32.14 2.51
C LYS A 638 8.60 31.57 3.74
N ILE A 639 9.59 32.31 4.24
CA ILE A 639 10.42 31.99 5.39
C ILE A 639 9.92 32.79 6.61
N PRO A 640 9.75 32.19 7.80
CA PRO A 640 9.29 32.90 8.99
C PRO A 640 10.40 33.75 9.63
N GLN A 641 10.01 34.62 10.57
CA GLN A 641 10.96 35.41 11.37
C GLN A 641 11.67 34.54 12.42
N SER A 642 11.04 33.45 12.85
CA SER A 642 11.56 32.51 13.85
C SER A 642 12.72 31.62 13.37
N LEU A 643 13.08 31.66 12.08
CA LEU A 643 14.08 30.77 11.53
C LEU A 643 15.50 31.19 11.96
N GLU A 644 16.24 30.25 12.52
CA GLU A 644 17.60 30.41 13.04
C GLU A 644 18.65 29.68 12.18
N LYS A 645 18.22 28.63 11.46
CA LYS A 645 19.10 27.81 10.62
C LYS A 645 18.46 27.49 9.27
N PHE A 646 19.28 27.47 8.22
CA PHE A 646 18.87 27.14 6.86
C PHE A 646 20.02 26.40 6.19
N SER A 647 19.78 25.22 5.62
CA SER A 647 20.79 24.52 4.83
C SER A 647 20.91 25.10 3.42
N GLU A 648 22.14 25.26 2.95
CA GLU A 648 22.45 25.59 1.55
C GLU A 648 22.03 24.47 0.59
N ASN A 649 21.95 23.22 1.08
CA ASN A 649 21.53 22.04 0.33
C ASN A 649 20.00 21.83 0.33
N ALA A 650 19.21 22.75 0.90
CA ALA A 650 17.74 22.61 0.95
C ALA A 650 17.09 22.52 -0.45
N PHE A 651 17.74 23.08 -1.48
CA PHE A 651 17.26 23.23 -2.87
C PHE A 651 18.00 22.35 -3.90
N VAL A 652 18.64 21.25 -3.49
CA VAL A 652 19.20 20.29 -4.46
C VAL A 652 18.10 19.81 -5.41
N GLY A 653 18.39 19.72 -6.71
CA GLY A 653 17.43 19.32 -7.75
C GLY A 653 16.47 20.42 -8.21
N ILE A 654 16.65 21.68 -7.79
CA ILE A 654 15.73 22.79 -8.05
C ILE A 654 16.36 23.89 -8.91
N ASP A 655 15.60 24.39 -9.89
CA ASP A 655 15.97 25.57 -10.69
C ASP A 655 15.65 26.86 -9.94
N LEU A 656 16.59 27.31 -9.09
CA LEU A 656 16.43 28.46 -8.20
C LEU A 656 15.95 29.74 -8.90
N ARG A 657 16.30 29.94 -10.18
CA ARG A 657 15.89 31.09 -11.01
C ARG A 657 14.38 31.22 -11.18
N LYS A 658 13.63 30.14 -10.95
CA LYS A 658 12.15 30.10 -11.04
C LYS A 658 11.45 30.34 -9.69
N ILE A 659 12.19 30.44 -8.58
CA ILE A 659 11.62 30.53 -7.23
C ILE A 659 11.74 31.95 -6.65
N LYS A 660 10.61 32.50 -6.22
CA LYS A 660 10.56 33.68 -5.38
C LYS A 660 10.67 33.30 -3.91
N ILE A 661 11.83 33.55 -3.28
CA ILE A 661 11.97 33.41 -1.83
C ILE A 661 11.57 34.73 -1.17
N ILE A 662 10.61 34.67 -0.26
CA ILE A 662 10.07 35.80 0.52
C ILE A 662 10.46 35.60 1.98
N TYR A 663 10.93 36.65 2.64
CA TYR A 663 11.36 36.63 4.03
C TYR A 663 11.09 38.00 4.69
N PRO A 664 10.85 38.06 6.01
CA PRO A 664 10.58 39.32 6.71
C PRO A 664 11.83 40.22 6.80
N PRO A 665 11.68 41.53 7.07
CA PRO A 665 12.80 42.48 7.15
C PRO A 665 13.86 42.13 8.23
N LYS A 666 13.46 41.41 9.27
CA LYS A 666 14.32 40.92 10.35
C LYS A 666 14.33 39.38 10.33
N ILE A 667 15.50 38.80 10.18
CA ILE A 667 15.80 37.36 10.15
C ILE A 667 17.16 37.10 10.82
N ASP A 668 17.45 35.85 11.17
CA ASP A 668 18.77 35.49 11.72
C ASP A 668 19.93 35.73 10.72
N LYS A 669 21.13 35.98 11.26
CA LYS A 669 22.37 36.23 10.52
C LYS A 669 22.78 35.05 9.64
N ASN A 670 22.58 33.81 10.09
CA ASN A 670 22.92 32.60 9.33
C ASN A 670 21.95 32.42 8.15
N VAL A 671 20.64 32.54 8.43
CA VAL A 671 19.58 32.54 7.41
C VAL A 671 19.82 33.63 6.36
N ALA A 672 20.19 34.84 6.78
CA ALA A 672 20.52 35.94 5.87
C ALA A 672 21.75 35.66 5.01
N ASN A 673 22.76 34.94 5.51
CA ASN A 673 23.95 34.56 4.74
C ASN A 673 23.63 33.50 3.69
N VAL A 674 22.77 32.52 4.02
CA VAL A 674 22.30 31.49 3.09
C VAL A 674 21.43 32.09 1.99
N LEU A 675 20.50 32.99 2.33
CA LEU A 675 19.70 33.73 1.35
C LEU A 675 20.57 34.58 0.40
N LYS A 676 21.66 35.21 0.90
CA LYS A 676 22.63 35.93 0.05
C LYS A 676 23.39 35.00 -0.90
N LYS A 677 23.67 33.75 -0.51
CA LYS A 677 24.28 32.74 -1.40
C LYS A 677 23.29 32.28 -2.47
N LEU A 678 22.08 31.89 -2.06
CA LEU A 678 21.02 31.46 -2.98
C LEU A 678 20.71 32.55 -4.01
N LYS A 679 20.63 33.82 -3.62
CA LYS A 679 20.45 34.96 -4.54
C LYS A 679 21.60 35.18 -5.54
N LYS A 680 22.79 34.61 -5.31
CA LYS A 680 23.89 34.59 -6.31
C LYS A 680 23.81 33.40 -7.28
N MET A 681 22.88 32.47 -7.04
CA MET A 681 22.58 31.31 -7.89
C MET A 681 21.26 31.50 -8.67
N GLN A 682 20.67 32.68 -8.58
CA GLN A 682 19.50 33.16 -9.31
C GLN A 682 19.94 34.17 -10.38
#